data_AF-A0A8S2CQM6-F1
#
_entry.id   AF-A0A8S2CQM6-F1
#
_cell.length_a   1.000
_cell.length_b   1.000
_cell.length_c   1.000
_cell.angle_alpha   90.00
_cell.angle_beta   90.00
_cell.angle_gamma   90.00
#
_symmetry.space_group_name_H-M   'P 1'
#
loop_
_entity.id
_entity.type
_entity.pdbx_description
1 polymer ?
#
loop_
_entity_poly.entity_id
_entity_poly.type
_entity_poly.pdbx_seq_one_letter_code
_entity_poly.pdbx_strand_id
1 'polypeptide(L)'
;MNENVNYNPLHAEQEDLDDFENVNNNNNNGYENDDDWLVTKDIGVFSLDPADRKVLKVADQRDAVQKKTFTKWLNGHLSKTEGNVEITDLFNDLRDGHNLMTLLEIFTSRQIPRERGSSKFHALQNVEMCLSCLEKQHNIRLVNIRPEEIVDGNPKLTLGLIWRIILHFQFSDIQLNPSDLIDSPTIKTKIATVRGEKSKIYNDDLSYRNMLLIWARKQCEHYPGIKIDDFSKSWRDGRAFLAILHRKNPQLVNMEQAYRSSNHTNLQIAFDTAQQHYGIAKLIDPEDVDNDNPDEKSIFLYISHLYKICPSIPEHPFQQNYDQISLESQLSYEYTCLASDLLKWIKLKLRMFNSEVLNQKTLHELKAFQNALQLIRQDEMIKYNRLLQRMVAIDFELQNLHLNKPQPDINSINLTWKKLEDSMEYIENELTTILNRYDRLKPEIERVHFVLNQVEQEITKIEQMFESNSPLFYNVDGTVSRLTTGQLITSLTDIQERTDNALNNCRSLCTLTQPNNPHPDVIQLIDRIEFLNRRVNDLNIHLGHLNSDNIRHTTKQQRLSGPSQSNKLSSPITTTTRIVDPPIVVQNKNNVDLVEYLNSCLNWVKQKQNTTDRFDLGSDLPSTITDIEQCEKLSNAIDDFETKIQQCKQNKHSISISEQNMYDRGLYELQAAYAHLNSSIKRLNQTLADWHRFMSYSNDLLKWISNAESNEIDREWTDITDRTLINQYMQQKKNLEISLEDRLKDCERLEYFTHSINREKHIEIESIVQEYMNKIRVGLDRLKSLLFCFNIHLKNAEEYNQFFDQVDTIRYEINNVNEILCTCMNQINNDEHHPYSIDLIQRCIDDVMIKKASIEQQYEHLHHLCQMIKPLDIHQRKNIKNAIVLCSYNFEQITIMKGETVNIDDCSNSNWWLVHRRNDANNRIPSVILELIPPSPEAYLKLDTIRKELEELNQFLFDINVCLIKDDLQLKINRLLEWDINKVSYVDISSNLILLYLDNDI
;
A
#
# COMPACT_ATOMS: atom_id res chain seq x y z
N MET A 1 -60.83 -61.47 23.73
CA MET A 1 -60.94 -61.37 25.20
C MET A 1 -59.83 -60.47 25.68
N ASN A 2 -60.20 -59.44 26.45
CA ASN A 2 -59.50 -58.85 27.59
C ASN A 2 -58.00 -58.44 27.44
N GLU A 3 -57.58 -57.25 27.87
CA GLU A 3 -58.26 -56.03 28.34
C GLU A 3 -57.23 -54.90 28.50
N ASN A 4 -57.64 -53.64 28.25
CA ASN A 4 -57.22 -52.35 28.88
C ASN A 4 -55.70 -52.02 29.05
N VAL A 5 -55.24 -50.77 28.96
CA VAL A 5 -55.83 -49.51 29.43
C VAL A 5 -55.54 -48.34 28.46
N ASN A 6 -56.60 -47.61 28.06
CA ASN A 6 -56.74 -46.14 27.84
C ASN A 6 -55.48 -45.27 27.54
N TYR A 7 -55.37 -44.42 26.49
CA TYR A 7 -56.33 -43.52 25.77
C TYR A 7 -57.12 -42.54 26.67
N ASN A 8 -57.29 -41.24 26.42
CA ASN A 8 -57.08 -40.37 25.26
C ASN A 8 -56.94 -38.90 25.74
N PRO A 9 -56.49 -37.90 24.94
CA PRO A 9 -56.70 -36.48 25.23
C PRO A 9 -58.08 -35.98 24.72
N LEU A 10 -58.49 -34.74 25.02
CA LEU A 10 -59.34 -33.84 24.18
C LEU A 10 -59.74 -32.53 24.92
N HIS A 11 -60.03 -31.47 24.13
CA HIS A 11 -60.71 -30.17 24.41
C HIS A 11 -60.23 -29.28 25.59
N ALA A 12 -60.30 -27.94 25.59
CA ALA A 12 -60.81 -26.87 24.70
C ALA A 12 -62.21 -26.25 24.96
N GLU A 13 -62.20 -25.16 25.75
CA GLU A 13 -63.12 -24.01 25.81
C GLU A 13 -62.24 -22.77 26.17
N GLN A 14 -62.41 -21.50 25.74
CA GLN A 14 -63.43 -20.69 25.04
C GLN A 14 -64.34 -19.80 25.93
N GLU A 15 -64.86 -18.68 25.36
CA GLU A 15 -65.61 -17.55 25.94
C GLU A 15 -64.76 -16.54 26.76
N ASP A 16 -65.02 -15.22 26.87
CA ASP A 16 -65.67 -14.19 26.02
C ASP A 16 -65.17 -12.81 26.56
N LEU A 17 -64.81 -11.80 25.75
CA LEU A 17 -65.61 -10.73 25.09
C LEU A 17 -66.33 -9.68 26.00
N ASP A 18 -66.14 -8.42 25.56
CA ASP A 18 -66.92 -7.18 25.73
C ASP A 18 -66.93 -6.32 27.03
N ASP A 19 -66.81 -5.01 26.76
CA ASP A 19 -67.31 -3.79 27.40
C ASP A 19 -67.19 -3.51 28.91
N PHE A 20 -66.61 -2.33 29.22
CA PHE A 20 -67.38 -1.24 29.85
C PHE A 20 -66.73 0.14 29.61
N GLU A 21 -67.35 0.98 28.75
CA GLU A 21 -67.09 2.42 28.73
C GLU A 21 -67.82 3.15 29.89
N ASN A 22 -67.43 4.43 30.09
CA ASN A 22 -68.18 5.50 30.76
C ASN A 22 -68.36 5.41 32.29
N VAL A 23 -67.80 6.41 32.99
CA VAL A 23 -68.58 7.59 33.46
C VAL A 23 -67.63 8.76 33.74
N ASN A 24 -68.15 9.99 33.58
CA ASN A 24 -67.38 11.25 33.59
C ASN A 24 -67.72 12.13 34.83
N ASN A 25 -66.96 13.21 35.07
CA ASN A 25 -67.20 14.30 36.04
C ASN A 25 -67.02 13.93 37.55
N ASN A 26 -66.33 14.66 38.45
CA ASN A 26 -66.11 16.11 38.54
C ASN A 26 -65.19 16.50 39.75
N ASN A 27 -64.64 17.72 39.69
CA ASN A 27 -64.24 18.62 40.81
C ASN A 27 -63.03 18.30 41.73
N ASN A 28 -61.95 19.07 41.49
CA ASN A 28 -61.13 19.82 42.44
C ASN A 28 -61.24 19.52 43.95
N ASN A 29 -60.11 19.17 44.57
CA ASN A 29 -59.24 20.18 45.22
C ASN A 29 -57.81 19.63 45.33
N GLY A 30 -56.81 20.50 45.16
CA GLY A 30 -55.40 20.09 45.12
C GLY A 30 -54.72 20.15 46.48
N TYR A 31 -53.82 19.19 46.72
CA TYR A 31 -52.59 19.35 47.49
C TYR A 31 -51.49 18.58 46.76
N GLU A 32 -50.29 19.15 46.71
CA GLU A 32 -49.10 18.52 46.13
C GLU A 32 -48.56 17.46 47.09
N ASN A 33 -48.21 16.28 46.56
CA ASN A 33 -47.44 15.24 47.25
C ASN A 33 -46.20 14.94 46.40
N ASP A 34 -45.00 15.30 46.87
CA ASP A 34 -43.74 15.25 46.12
C ASP A 34 -43.11 13.84 46.01
N ASP A 35 -43.89 12.77 46.20
CA ASP A 35 -43.36 11.42 46.49
C ASP A 35 -43.26 10.45 45.30
N ASP A 36 -43.63 10.84 44.06
CA ASP A 36 -43.70 9.92 42.92
C ASP A 36 -42.88 10.39 41.69
N TRP A 37 -41.54 10.34 41.82
CA TRP A 37 -40.56 10.86 40.84
C TRP A 37 -39.90 9.77 39.97
N LEU A 38 -40.35 8.52 40.06
CA LEU A 38 -39.66 7.34 39.51
C LEU A 38 -40.00 6.97 38.05
N VAL A 39 -40.91 7.69 37.38
CA VAL A 39 -41.37 7.36 36.01
C VAL A 39 -40.71 8.27 34.97
N THR A 40 -39.49 7.95 34.56
CA THR A 40 -38.84 8.59 33.39
C THR A 40 -39.35 7.97 32.09
N LYS A 41 -39.69 8.81 31.09
CA LYS A 41 -40.12 8.35 29.76
C LYS A 41 -39.03 7.55 29.05
N ASP A 42 -39.39 6.39 28.52
CA ASP A 42 -38.61 5.73 27.48
C ASP A 42 -38.53 6.61 26.23
N ILE A 43 -37.32 6.87 25.75
CA ILE A 43 -37.09 7.46 24.43
C ILE A 43 -37.04 6.31 23.42
N GLY A 44 -38.01 6.27 22.50
CA GLY A 44 -38.30 5.09 21.70
C GLY A 44 -37.13 4.59 20.84
N VAL A 45 -36.65 3.38 21.13
CA VAL A 45 -35.62 2.62 20.39
C VAL A 45 -35.99 2.36 18.91
N PHE A 46 -37.22 2.70 18.50
CA PHE A 46 -37.76 2.50 17.16
C PHE A 46 -37.33 3.55 16.12
N SER A 47 -36.76 4.70 16.50
CA SER A 47 -36.45 5.81 15.58
C SER A 47 -35.01 5.87 15.05
N LEU A 48 -34.29 4.75 15.01
CA LEU A 48 -32.86 4.67 14.65
C LEU A 48 -32.64 3.67 13.50
N ASP A 49 -31.54 3.78 12.75
CA ASP A 49 -31.30 2.89 11.60
C ASP A 49 -30.95 1.44 12.03
N PRO A 50 -31.15 0.38 11.21
CA PRO A 50 -30.70 -0.96 11.55
C PRO A 50 -29.18 -1.09 11.83
N ALA A 51 -28.35 -0.19 11.27
CA ALA A 51 -26.94 -0.09 11.63
C ALA A 51 -26.74 0.45 13.05
N ASP A 52 -27.36 1.58 13.39
CA ASP A 52 -27.30 2.16 14.75
C ASP A 52 -27.91 1.24 15.80
N ARG A 53 -29.03 0.58 15.48
CA ARG A 53 -29.63 -0.46 16.34
C ARG A 53 -28.68 -1.64 16.56
N LYS A 54 -27.79 -1.97 15.62
CA LYS A 54 -26.74 -3.00 15.83
C LYS A 54 -25.60 -2.47 16.69
N VAL A 55 -25.10 -1.25 16.43
CA VAL A 55 -24.03 -0.61 17.21
C VAL A 55 -24.45 -0.39 18.66
N LEU A 56 -25.67 0.10 18.88
CA LEU A 56 -26.28 0.23 20.21
C LEU A 56 -26.47 -1.14 20.85
N LYS A 57 -27.06 -2.15 20.18
CA LYS A 57 -27.14 -3.52 20.75
C LYS A 57 -25.78 -4.07 21.19
N VAL A 58 -24.70 -3.80 20.46
CA VAL A 58 -23.34 -4.22 20.85
C VAL A 58 -22.80 -3.38 22.02
N ALA A 59 -23.10 -2.09 22.09
CA ALA A 59 -22.77 -1.25 23.24
C ALA A 59 -23.54 -1.67 24.51
N ASP A 60 -24.87 -1.84 24.39
CA ASP A 60 -25.78 -2.25 25.45
C ASP A 60 -25.46 -3.67 25.95
N GLN A 61 -25.06 -4.59 25.06
CA GLN A 61 -24.54 -5.91 25.45
C GLN A 61 -23.26 -5.78 26.30
N ARG A 62 -22.29 -4.95 25.91
CA ARG A 62 -21.07 -4.73 26.69
C ARG A 62 -21.35 -4.02 28.01
N ASP A 63 -22.22 -3.01 28.02
CA ASP A 63 -22.60 -2.28 29.23
C ASP A 63 -23.41 -3.18 30.18
N ALA A 64 -24.22 -4.12 29.67
CA ALA A 64 -24.87 -5.16 30.47
C ALA A 64 -23.88 -6.18 31.05
N VAL A 65 -22.89 -6.64 30.26
CA VAL A 65 -21.80 -7.51 30.75
C VAL A 65 -20.94 -6.79 31.80
N GLN A 66 -20.62 -5.50 31.60
CA GLN A 66 -19.94 -4.68 32.59
C GLN A 66 -20.79 -4.52 33.86
N LYS A 67 -22.09 -4.22 33.74
CA LYS A 67 -23.02 -4.13 34.89
C LYS A 67 -22.99 -5.42 35.71
N LYS A 68 -23.21 -6.56 35.06
CA LYS A 68 -23.19 -7.91 35.63
C LYS A 68 -21.86 -8.23 36.33
N THR A 69 -20.74 -7.96 35.66
CA THR A 69 -19.39 -8.22 36.19
C THR A 69 -19.05 -7.31 37.37
N PHE A 70 -19.41 -6.02 37.29
CA PHE A 70 -19.14 -5.04 38.33
C PHE A 70 -20.04 -5.24 39.57
N THR A 71 -21.32 -5.58 39.41
CA THR A 71 -22.19 -6.00 40.53
C THR A 71 -21.62 -7.22 41.25
N LYS A 72 -21.25 -8.28 40.51
CA LYS A 72 -20.60 -9.47 41.09
C LYS A 72 -19.31 -9.12 41.84
N TRP A 73 -18.51 -8.18 41.33
CA TRP A 73 -17.29 -7.71 42.00
C TRP A 73 -17.57 -6.89 43.26
N LEU A 74 -18.55 -5.98 43.23
CA LEU A 74 -18.98 -5.20 44.39
C LEU A 74 -19.54 -6.09 45.50
N ASN A 75 -20.43 -7.02 45.17
CA ASN A 75 -20.99 -7.98 46.13
C ASN A 75 -19.87 -8.88 46.71
N GLY A 76 -18.83 -9.19 45.92
CA GLY A 76 -17.61 -9.85 46.38
C GLY A 76 -16.76 -9.06 47.39
N HIS A 77 -17.05 -7.77 47.63
CA HIS A 77 -16.47 -6.98 48.72
C HIS A 77 -17.50 -6.66 49.81
N LEU A 78 -18.73 -6.27 49.47
CA LEU A 78 -19.79 -5.91 50.42
C LEU A 78 -20.25 -7.10 51.28
N SER A 79 -20.17 -8.34 50.78
CA SER A 79 -20.39 -9.58 51.54
C SER A 79 -19.37 -9.86 52.66
N LYS A 80 -18.32 -9.03 52.80
CA LYS A 80 -17.35 -9.09 53.90
C LYS A 80 -17.73 -8.16 55.07
N THR A 81 -18.82 -7.40 54.94
CA THR A 81 -19.31 -6.46 55.95
C THR A 81 -20.40 -7.12 56.80
N GLU A 82 -20.47 -6.78 58.10
CA GLU A 82 -21.35 -7.44 59.10
C GLU A 82 -22.86 -7.39 58.80
N GLY A 83 -23.30 -6.61 57.80
CA GLY A 83 -24.69 -6.50 57.38
C GLY A 83 -25.11 -7.33 56.15
N ASN A 84 -24.19 -8.05 55.49
CA ASN A 84 -24.47 -8.80 54.23
C ASN A 84 -25.25 -7.98 53.18
N VAL A 85 -24.83 -6.75 52.91
CA VAL A 85 -25.47 -5.89 51.91
C VAL A 85 -25.14 -6.42 50.51
N GLU A 86 -26.17 -6.69 49.72
CA GLU A 86 -26.06 -7.17 48.34
C GLU A 86 -26.70 -6.16 47.37
N ILE A 87 -25.96 -5.77 46.32
CA ILE A 87 -26.49 -4.96 45.21
C ILE A 87 -27.20 -5.88 44.23
N THR A 88 -28.46 -5.55 43.92
CA THR A 88 -29.31 -6.23 42.95
C THR A 88 -29.33 -5.48 41.61
N ASP A 89 -29.42 -4.15 41.64
CA ASP A 89 -29.32 -3.27 40.48
C ASP A 89 -28.29 -2.16 40.72
N LEU A 90 -27.15 -2.28 40.04
CA LEU A 90 -26.04 -1.33 40.06
C LEU A 90 -26.44 0.13 39.84
N PHE A 91 -27.49 0.39 39.06
CA PHE A 91 -27.89 1.76 38.69
C PHE A 91 -28.90 2.37 39.65
N ASN A 92 -29.55 1.55 40.49
CA ASN A 92 -30.51 2.02 41.50
C ASN A 92 -29.91 1.96 42.92
N ASP A 93 -29.23 0.88 43.26
CA ASP A 93 -28.70 0.63 44.61
C ASP A 93 -27.44 1.46 44.94
N LEU A 94 -26.93 2.27 44.00
CA LEU A 94 -25.82 3.21 44.23
C LEU A 94 -26.26 4.68 44.37
N ARG A 95 -27.54 4.98 44.10
CA ARG A 95 -28.06 6.37 43.97
C ARG A 95 -28.09 7.13 45.29
N ASP A 96 -28.20 6.44 46.42
CA ASP A 96 -28.22 7.04 47.76
C ASP A 96 -26.82 7.42 48.30
N GLY A 97 -25.77 6.97 47.61
CA GLY A 97 -24.38 7.10 48.02
C GLY A 97 -23.94 6.19 49.18
N HIS A 98 -24.85 5.50 49.89
CA HIS A 98 -24.49 4.69 51.07
C HIS A 98 -23.73 3.41 50.71
N ASN A 99 -24.06 2.77 49.59
CA ASN A 99 -23.30 1.61 49.12
C ASN A 99 -21.92 2.01 48.56
N LEU A 100 -21.81 3.19 47.92
CA LEU A 100 -20.51 3.78 47.56
C LEU A 100 -19.67 4.12 48.79
N MET A 101 -20.25 4.74 49.82
CA MET A 101 -19.57 4.98 51.10
C MET A 101 -19.06 3.67 51.70
N THR A 102 -19.91 2.67 51.86
CA THR A 102 -19.56 1.38 52.46
C THR A 102 -18.39 0.70 51.72
N LEU A 103 -18.39 0.75 50.39
CA LEU A 103 -17.29 0.25 49.56
C LEU A 103 -15.96 1.00 49.82
N LEU A 104 -16.00 2.33 49.94
CA LEU A 104 -14.82 3.13 50.24
C LEU A 104 -14.35 2.95 51.69
N GLU A 105 -15.26 2.74 52.65
CA GLU A 105 -14.89 2.40 54.03
C GLU A 105 -14.13 1.06 54.10
N ILE A 106 -14.54 0.06 53.30
CA ILE A 106 -13.83 -1.23 53.17
C ILE A 106 -12.42 -1.03 52.59
N PHE A 107 -12.27 -0.30 51.47
CA PHE A 107 -10.97 -0.11 50.84
C PHE A 107 -10.01 0.81 51.60
N THR A 108 -10.54 1.79 52.36
CA THR A 108 -9.71 2.77 53.10
C THR A 108 -9.52 2.44 54.57
N SER A 109 -10.29 1.49 55.12
CA SER A 109 -10.35 1.19 56.56
C SER A 109 -10.63 2.42 57.44
N ARG A 110 -11.39 3.38 56.92
CA ARG A 110 -11.82 4.62 57.60
C ARG A 110 -13.32 4.77 57.47
N GLN A 111 -14.00 5.21 58.53
CA GLN A 111 -15.43 5.56 58.45
C GLN A 111 -15.62 6.92 57.76
N ILE A 112 -16.66 7.02 56.95
CA ILE A 112 -17.08 8.23 56.24
C ILE A 112 -18.36 8.74 56.95
N PRO A 113 -18.48 10.06 57.26
CA PRO A 113 -19.72 10.56 57.84
C PRO A 113 -20.87 10.37 56.85
N ARG A 114 -21.99 9.81 57.32
CA ARG A 114 -23.16 9.52 56.49
C ARG A 114 -24.31 10.46 56.85
N GLU A 115 -24.82 11.22 55.89
CA GLU A 115 -26.03 12.02 56.08
C GLU A 115 -27.26 11.12 56.12
N ARG A 116 -28.21 11.43 57.00
CA ARG A 116 -29.34 10.54 57.32
C ARG A 116 -30.67 11.13 56.85
N GLY A 117 -31.02 10.88 55.59
CA GLY A 117 -32.32 11.23 55.02
C GLY A 117 -32.52 10.57 53.65
N SER A 118 -33.79 10.39 53.25
CA SER A 118 -34.18 9.71 52.00
C SER A 118 -34.35 10.65 50.80
N SER A 119 -34.35 11.97 50.99
CA SER A 119 -34.56 12.92 49.89
C SER A 119 -33.33 13.08 49.02
N LYS A 120 -33.53 13.43 47.73
CA LYS A 120 -32.47 13.60 46.71
C LYS A 120 -31.31 14.51 47.18
N PHE A 121 -31.56 15.50 48.04
CA PHE A 121 -30.52 16.34 48.63
C PHE A 121 -29.51 15.57 49.49
N HIS A 122 -29.97 14.65 50.35
CA HIS A 122 -29.09 13.82 51.19
C HIS A 122 -28.29 12.83 50.34
N ALA A 123 -28.92 12.25 49.31
CA ALA A 123 -28.25 11.39 48.33
C ALA A 123 -27.13 12.14 47.58
N LEU A 124 -27.40 13.36 47.09
CA LEU A 124 -26.40 14.22 46.45
C LEU A 124 -25.22 14.50 47.39
N GLN A 125 -25.46 14.87 48.65
CA GLN A 125 -24.41 15.15 49.62
C GLN A 125 -23.58 13.87 49.95
N ASN A 126 -24.22 12.71 50.09
CA ASN A 126 -23.52 11.43 50.29
C ASN A 126 -22.64 11.05 49.09
N VAL A 127 -23.16 11.20 47.86
CA VAL A 127 -22.39 10.94 46.63
C VAL A 127 -21.25 11.95 46.47
N GLU A 128 -21.49 13.25 46.69
CA GLU A 128 -20.45 14.28 46.65
C GLU A 128 -19.30 13.95 47.61
N MET A 129 -19.62 13.51 48.84
CA MET A 129 -18.61 13.07 49.80
C MET A 129 -17.80 11.86 49.32
N CYS A 130 -18.40 10.92 48.58
CA CYS A 130 -17.70 9.81 47.93
C CYS A 130 -16.74 10.30 46.84
N LEU A 131 -17.22 11.12 45.91
CA LEU A 131 -16.40 11.65 44.80
C LEU A 131 -15.26 12.54 45.32
N SER A 132 -15.57 13.42 46.27
CA SER A 132 -14.62 14.29 46.98
C SER A 132 -13.55 13.49 47.73
N CYS A 133 -13.88 12.31 48.27
CA CYS A 133 -12.91 11.38 48.86
C CYS A 133 -11.98 10.78 47.79
N LEU A 134 -12.54 10.27 46.69
CA LEU A 134 -11.80 9.68 45.57
C LEU A 134 -10.81 10.68 44.94
N GLU A 135 -11.24 11.92 44.71
CA GLU A 135 -10.35 12.97 44.17
C GLU A 135 -9.32 13.44 45.20
N LYS A 136 -9.74 13.87 46.39
CA LYS A 136 -8.86 14.63 47.32
C LYS A 136 -7.98 13.74 48.20
N GLN A 137 -8.40 12.50 48.48
CA GLN A 137 -7.63 11.57 49.32
C GLN A 137 -6.89 10.51 48.50
N HIS A 138 -7.41 10.17 47.31
CA HIS A 138 -6.84 9.12 46.45
C HIS A 138 -6.35 9.62 45.08
N ASN A 139 -6.47 10.92 44.77
CA ASN A 139 -5.96 11.54 43.53
C ASN A 139 -6.53 10.91 42.23
N ILE A 140 -7.72 10.30 42.32
CA ILE A 140 -8.39 9.66 41.18
C ILE A 140 -9.04 10.76 40.33
N ARG A 141 -8.73 10.77 39.04
CA ARG A 141 -9.27 11.79 38.10
C ARG A 141 -10.67 11.41 37.62
N LEU A 142 -11.70 12.08 38.13
CA LEU A 142 -13.10 11.87 37.76
C LEU A 142 -13.54 12.80 36.61
N VAL A 143 -13.02 12.55 35.41
CA VAL A 143 -13.39 13.33 34.21
C VAL A 143 -14.86 13.10 33.86
N ASN A 144 -15.65 14.19 33.82
CA ASN A 144 -17.07 14.23 33.43
C ASN A 144 -18.01 13.35 34.27
N ILE A 145 -17.65 13.02 35.51
CA ILE A 145 -18.56 12.38 36.48
C ILE A 145 -18.94 13.43 37.54
N ARG A 146 -20.23 13.59 37.81
CA ARG A 146 -20.77 14.54 38.81
C ARG A 146 -21.71 13.85 39.80
N PRO A 147 -21.99 14.42 40.98
CA PRO A 147 -22.92 13.82 41.94
C PRO A 147 -24.32 13.61 41.37
N GLU A 148 -24.84 14.57 40.58
CA GLU A 148 -26.20 14.54 40.04
C GLU A 148 -26.41 13.32 39.14
N GLU A 149 -25.48 13.05 38.24
CA GLU A 149 -25.53 11.94 37.28
C GLU A 149 -25.61 10.56 37.94
N ILE A 150 -25.00 10.40 39.12
CA ILE A 150 -25.01 9.14 39.88
C ILE A 150 -26.30 9.01 40.69
N VAL A 151 -26.80 10.11 41.29
CA VAL A 151 -28.09 10.11 42.00
C VAL A 151 -29.27 9.97 41.03
N ASP A 152 -29.13 10.42 39.79
CA ASP A 152 -30.10 10.21 38.70
C ASP A 152 -29.92 8.85 37.99
N GLY A 153 -28.94 8.04 38.41
CA GLY A 153 -28.81 6.64 37.97
C GLY A 153 -28.26 6.45 36.56
N ASN A 154 -27.51 7.43 36.02
CA ASN A 154 -26.97 7.39 34.67
C ASN A 154 -26.06 6.13 34.49
N PRO A 155 -26.42 5.16 33.62
CA PRO A 155 -25.75 3.87 33.58
C PRO A 155 -24.30 3.99 33.13
N LYS A 156 -24.02 4.83 32.12
CA LYS A 156 -22.68 4.96 31.52
C LYS A 156 -21.70 5.66 32.46
N LEU A 157 -22.16 6.68 33.20
CA LEU A 157 -21.35 7.37 34.19
C LEU A 157 -21.19 6.56 35.49
N THR A 158 -22.20 5.75 35.86
CA THR A 158 -22.08 4.80 36.99
C THR A 158 -21.08 3.69 36.69
N LEU A 159 -21.13 3.07 35.49
CA LEU A 159 -20.09 2.12 35.04
C LEU A 159 -18.71 2.78 34.97
N GLY A 160 -18.63 4.04 34.53
CA GLY A 160 -17.39 4.82 34.50
C GLY A 160 -16.78 5.06 35.89
N LEU A 161 -17.61 5.41 36.88
CA LEU A 161 -17.22 5.59 38.27
C LEU A 161 -16.72 4.28 38.90
N ILE A 162 -17.52 3.21 38.80
CA ILE A 162 -17.15 1.91 39.36
C ILE A 162 -15.87 1.37 38.69
N TRP A 163 -15.68 1.57 37.39
CA TRP A 163 -14.42 1.25 36.71
C TRP A 163 -13.22 2.03 37.25
N ARG A 164 -13.36 3.33 37.57
CA ARG A 164 -12.28 4.14 38.17
C ARG A 164 -11.93 3.67 39.59
N ILE A 165 -12.92 3.27 40.38
CA ILE A 165 -12.72 2.66 41.72
C ILE A 165 -12.01 1.31 41.59
N ILE A 166 -12.49 0.44 40.69
CA ILE A 166 -11.87 -0.85 40.37
C ILE A 166 -10.40 -0.64 39.98
N LEU A 167 -10.11 0.25 39.03
CA LEU A 167 -8.76 0.44 38.51
C LEU A 167 -7.79 0.93 39.59
N HIS A 168 -8.21 1.86 40.44
CA HIS A 168 -7.38 2.34 41.55
C HIS A 168 -7.17 1.26 42.62
N PHE A 169 -8.23 0.69 43.20
CA PHE A 169 -8.13 -0.14 44.39
C PHE A 169 -7.83 -1.63 44.12
N GLN A 170 -8.11 -2.17 42.93
CA GLN A 170 -7.76 -3.55 42.59
C GLN A 170 -6.35 -3.69 42.02
N PHE A 171 -5.80 -2.67 41.33
CA PHE A 171 -4.55 -2.80 40.55
C PHE A 171 -3.33 -2.08 41.15
N SER A 172 -3.49 -1.13 42.08
CA SER A 172 -2.34 -0.44 42.70
C SER A 172 -1.41 -1.36 43.51
N ASP A 173 -1.90 -2.52 43.96
CA ASP A 173 -1.11 -3.55 44.65
C ASP A 173 -0.16 -4.33 43.71
N ILE A 174 -0.28 -4.16 42.39
CA ILE A 174 0.48 -4.93 41.39
C ILE A 174 1.91 -4.35 41.28
N GLN A 175 2.77 -4.79 42.21
CA GLN A 175 4.18 -4.42 42.23
C GLN A 175 5.01 -5.20 41.20
N LEU A 176 5.84 -4.47 40.46
CA LEU A 176 6.74 -5.01 39.44
C LEU A 176 8.13 -5.35 40.00
N ASN A 177 8.64 -6.53 39.67
CA ASN A 177 10.08 -6.78 39.65
C ASN A 177 10.66 -6.18 38.36
N PRO A 178 11.61 -5.21 38.40
CA PRO A 178 12.14 -4.58 37.20
C PRO A 178 12.87 -5.53 36.24
N SER A 179 13.34 -6.68 36.76
CA SER A 179 14.02 -7.74 36.02
C SER A 179 13.20 -8.27 34.85
N ASP A 180 11.90 -8.48 35.04
CA ASP A 180 11.02 -9.17 34.09
C ASP A 180 10.71 -8.39 32.80
N LEU A 181 11.13 -7.11 32.75
CA LEU A 181 10.90 -6.17 31.66
C LEU A 181 12.10 -6.03 30.69
N ILE A 182 13.25 -6.63 31.01
CA ILE A 182 14.53 -6.30 30.36
C ILE A 182 14.67 -6.88 28.94
N ASP A 183 13.99 -7.99 28.63
CA ASP A 183 14.27 -8.77 27.42
C ASP A 183 13.42 -8.40 26.19
N SER A 184 12.41 -7.52 26.33
CA SER A 184 11.61 -7.06 25.20
C SER A 184 12.21 -5.78 24.58
N PRO A 185 12.80 -5.83 23.36
CA PRO A 185 13.44 -4.67 22.75
C PRO A 185 12.45 -3.53 22.45
N THR A 186 11.19 -3.85 22.18
CA THR A 186 10.09 -2.90 21.88
C THR A 186 9.78 -1.96 23.05
N ILE A 187 10.12 -2.35 24.28
CA ILE A 187 9.86 -1.54 25.49
C ILE A 187 11.02 -0.56 25.74
N LYS A 188 12.26 -0.96 25.42
CA LYS A 188 13.45 -0.11 25.60
C LYS A 188 13.34 1.21 24.84
N THR A 189 12.85 1.21 23.60
CA THR A 189 12.67 2.43 22.79
C THR A 189 11.59 3.37 23.35
N LYS A 190 10.48 2.85 23.90
CA LYS A 190 9.42 3.71 24.48
C LYS A 190 9.73 4.24 25.89
N ILE A 191 10.63 3.60 26.63
CA ILE A 191 11.07 4.09 27.95
C ILE A 191 12.31 4.99 27.84
N ALA A 192 13.23 4.71 26.91
CA ALA A 192 14.49 5.47 26.79
C ALA A 192 14.32 6.88 26.20
N THR A 193 13.27 7.13 25.41
CA THR A 193 13.01 8.43 24.78
C THR A 193 12.61 9.53 25.77
N VAL A 194 12.11 9.20 26.97
CA VAL A 194 11.69 10.21 27.95
C VAL A 194 12.65 10.33 29.13
N ARG A 195 13.93 10.62 28.82
CA ARG A 195 14.90 11.13 29.80
C ARG A 195 14.61 12.61 30.13
N GLY A 196 13.48 12.90 30.80
CA GLY A 196 13.05 14.29 31.08
C GLY A 196 12.22 14.49 32.34
N GLU A 197 11.10 13.79 32.53
CA GLU A 197 10.17 14.03 33.65
C GLU A 197 9.81 12.75 34.43
N LYS A 198 10.35 12.60 35.64
CA LYS A 198 10.14 11.43 36.51
C LYS A 198 8.77 11.37 37.23
N SER A 199 7.77 12.16 36.83
CA SER A 199 6.52 12.33 37.60
C SER A 199 5.23 12.59 36.81
N LYS A 200 5.22 12.48 35.47
CA LYS A 200 4.01 12.75 34.65
C LYS A 200 3.58 11.64 33.69
N ILE A 201 4.34 10.55 33.56
CA ILE A 201 4.12 9.52 32.53
C ILE A 201 3.37 8.30 33.10
N TYR A 202 2.27 8.57 33.82
CA TYR A 202 1.32 7.55 34.25
C TYR A 202 -0.10 8.01 33.88
N ASN A 203 -0.52 7.62 32.67
CA ASN A 203 -1.93 7.37 32.39
C ASN A 203 -2.15 5.91 32.83
N ASP A 204 -2.61 5.73 34.07
CA ASP A 204 -2.60 4.45 34.81
C ASP A 204 -3.15 3.27 33.99
N ASP A 205 -4.28 3.49 33.31
CA ASP A 205 -4.97 2.56 32.43
C ASP A 205 -4.04 1.85 31.43
N LEU A 206 -3.07 2.57 30.87
CA LEU A 206 -2.14 2.04 29.87
C LEU A 206 -0.93 1.32 30.49
N SER A 207 -0.59 1.60 31.75
CA SER A 207 0.51 0.92 32.46
C SER A 207 0.10 -0.50 32.84
N TYR A 208 -0.98 -0.64 33.63
CA TYR A 208 -1.45 -1.94 34.11
C TYR A 208 -1.94 -2.84 32.97
N ARG A 209 -2.55 -2.28 31.91
CA ARG A 209 -2.96 -3.04 30.71
C ARG A 209 -1.76 -3.72 30.04
N ASN A 210 -0.70 -2.97 29.74
CA ASN A 210 0.48 -3.53 29.10
C ASN A 210 1.19 -4.55 30.01
N MET A 211 1.23 -4.31 31.32
CA MET A 211 1.85 -5.22 32.27
C MET A 211 1.17 -6.60 32.31
N LEU A 212 -0.16 -6.63 32.49
CA LEU A 212 -0.92 -7.89 32.54
C LEU A 212 -0.91 -8.61 31.18
N LEU A 213 -0.82 -7.88 30.06
CA LEU A 213 -0.70 -8.47 28.73
C LEU A 213 0.67 -9.16 28.54
N ILE A 214 1.75 -8.57 29.05
CA ILE A 214 3.09 -9.18 29.06
C ILE A 214 3.12 -10.43 29.95
N TRP A 215 2.52 -10.37 31.14
CA TRP A 215 2.40 -11.53 32.03
C TRP A 215 1.57 -12.65 31.36
N ALA A 216 0.43 -12.34 30.76
CA ALA A 216 -0.44 -13.33 30.12
C ALA A 216 0.28 -14.00 28.93
N ARG A 217 0.97 -13.22 28.10
CA ARG A 217 1.85 -13.73 27.03
C ARG A 217 2.93 -14.66 27.59
N LYS A 218 3.67 -14.25 28.63
CA LYS A 218 4.71 -15.09 29.27
C LYS A 218 4.15 -16.36 29.89
N GLN A 219 2.93 -16.36 30.46
CA GLN A 219 2.28 -17.56 31.02
C GLN A 219 1.76 -18.53 29.94
N CYS A 220 1.25 -18.01 28.82
CA CYS A 220 0.79 -18.83 27.68
C CYS A 220 1.87 -19.14 26.63
N GLU A 221 3.11 -18.70 26.87
CA GLU A 221 4.28 -19.03 26.04
C GLU A 221 4.48 -20.56 25.96
N HIS A 222 4.93 -21.03 24.79
CA HIS A 222 5.10 -22.45 24.41
C HIS A 222 3.82 -23.31 24.26
N TYR A 223 2.62 -22.81 24.54
CA TYR A 223 1.38 -23.54 24.22
C TYR A 223 1.02 -23.39 22.72
N PRO A 224 0.80 -24.49 21.98
CA PRO A 224 0.54 -24.42 20.55
C PRO A 224 -0.79 -23.71 20.25
N GLY A 225 -0.83 -22.90 19.19
CA GLY A 225 -2.03 -22.21 18.71
C GLY A 225 -2.53 -21.03 19.56
N ILE A 226 -2.05 -20.84 20.80
CA ILE A 226 -2.50 -19.76 21.69
C ILE A 226 -1.65 -18.51 21.41
N LYS A 227 -2.32 -17.39 21.09
CA LYS A 227 -1.72 -16.06 20.99
C LYS A 227 -2.56 -15.07 21.76
N ILE A 228 -1.91 -14.21 22.53
CA ILE A 228 -2.57 -13.21 23.37
C ILE A 228 -2.08 -11.84 22.92
N ASP A 229 -2.93 -11.09 22.24
CA ASP A 229 -2.61 -9.76 21.71
C ASP A 229 -3.57 -8.66 22.23
N ASP A 230 -4.72 -9.04 22.76
CA ASP A 230 -5.74 -8.17 23.33
C ASP A 230 -6.29 -8.70 24.68
N PHE A 231 -7.30 -8.00 25.22
CA PHE A 231 -8.14 -8.47 26.33
C PHE A 231 -9.58 -8.75 25.87
N SER A 232 -9.76 -9.08 24.59
CA SER A 232 -11.06 -9.40 23.99
C SER A 232 -10.96 -10.73 23.23
N LYS A 233 -10.65 -10.69 21.92
CA LYS A 233 -10.83 -11.86 21.04
C LYS A 233 -9.81 -12.96 21.30
N SER A 234 -8.64 -12.64 21.84
CA SER A 234 -7.59 -13.60 22.25
C SER A 234 -8.05 -14.59 23.32
N TRP A 235 -9.13 -14.29 24.04
CA TRP A 235 -9.62 -15.06 25.18
C TRP A 235 -10.89 -15.86 24.89
N ARG A 236 -11.49 -15.65 23.70
CA ARG A 236 -12.78 -16.24 23.31
C ARG A 236 -12.77 -17.78 23.29
N ASP A 237 -11.67 -18.40 22.88
CA ASP A 237 -11.60 -19.87 22.74
C ASP A 237 -11.49 -20.62 24.07
N GLY A 238 -11.37 -19.89 25.19
CA GLY A 238 -11.18 -20.41 26.55
C GLY A 238 -9.79 -21.01 26.81
N ARG A 239 -8.98 -21.29 25.77
CA ARG A 239 -7.70 -21.99 25.90
C ARG A 239 -6.65 -21.14 26.60
N ALA A 240 -6.68 -19.82 26.41
CA ALA A 240 -5.82 -18.88 27.14
C ALA A 240 -6.01 -18.96 28.66
N PHE A 241 -7.25 -19.08 29.16
CA PHE A 241 -7.52 -19.27 30.59
C PHE A 241 -7.06 -20.67 31.07
N LEU A 242 -7.36 -21.72 30.29
CA LEU A 242 -6.96 -23.09 30.62
C LEU A 242 -5.44 -23.26 30.66
N ALA A 243 -4.68 -22.63 29.76
CA ALA A 243 -3.21 -22.67 29.74
C ALA A 243 -2.57 -22.03 30.99
N ILE A 244 -3.12 -20.93 31.50
CA ILE A 244 -2.67 -20.29 32.75
C ILE A 244 -2.92 -21.22 33.95
N LEU A 245 -4.10 -21.82 34.03
CA LEU A 245 -4.46 -22.77 35.10
C LEU A 245 -3.58 -24.05 35.02
N HIS A 246 -3.40 -24.60 33.83
CA HIS A 246 -2.51 -25.74 33.57
C HIS A 246 -1.05 -25.45 33.95
N ARG A 247 -0.54 -24.24 33.66
CA ARG A 247 0.83 -23.85 34.03
C ARG A 247 1.04 -23.77 35.55
N LYS A 248 -0.01 -23.46 36.32
CA LYS A 248 0.04 -23.50 37.80
C LYS A 248 -0.13 -24.91 38.37
N ASN A 249 -0.99 -25.75 37.79
CA ASN A 249 -1.08 -27.16 38.13
C ASN A 249 -1.53 -28.01 36.93
N PRO A 250 -0.61 -28.74 36.26
CA PRO A 250 -0.93 -29.54 35.09
C PRO A 250 -1.97 -30.64 35.34
N GLN A 251 -2.17 -31.09 36.58
CA GLN A 251 -3.12 -32.17 36.91
C GLN A 251 -4.59 -31.71 36.92
N LEU A 252 -4.88 -30.41 36.85
CA LEU A 252 -6.25 -29.88 36.89
C LEU A 252 -6.88 -29.66 35.51
N VAL A 253 -6.10 -29.68 34.44
CA VAL A 253 -6.54 -29.26 33.09
C VAL A 253 -6.00 -30.22 32.03
N ASN A 254 -6.87 -30.74 31.16
CA ASN A 254 -6.44 -31.52 30.00
C ASN A 254 -6.37 -30.63 28.75
N MET A 255 -5.18 -30.18 28.38
CA MET A 255 -4.98 -29.32 27.20
C MET A 255 -5.31 -30.02 25.88
N GLU A 256 -5.04 -31.33 25.74
CA GLU A 256 -5.45 -32.09 24.54
C GLU A 256 -6.96 -32.09 24.32
N GLN A 257 -7.73 -32.14 25.41
CA GLN A 257 -9.18 -32.03 25.36
C GLN A 257 -9.59 -30.59 25.00
N ALA A 258 -8.94 -29.57 25.58
CA ALA A 258 -9.21 -28.16 25.29
C ALA A 258 -8.98 -27.76 23.81
N TYR A 259 -8.07 -28.43 23.10
CA TYR A 259 -7.91 -28.23 21.65
C TYR A 259 -9.08 -28.80 20.83
N ARG A 260 -9.72 -29.88 21.29
CA ARG A 260 -10.81 -30.59 20.59
C ARG A 260 -12.22 -30.13 21.01
N SER A 261 -12.35 -29.50 22.18
CA SER A 261 -13.59 -28.95 22.75
C SER A 261 -14.00 -27.59 22.16
N SER A 262 -15.24 -27.16 22.39
CA SER A 262 -15.75 -25.84 21.95
C SER A 262 -15.45 -24.72 22.95
N ASN A 263 -15.36 -23.49 22.45
CA ASN A 263 -15.13 -22.24 23.20
C ASN A 263 -15.90 -22.18 24.53
N HIS A 264 -17.24 -22.20 24.48
CA HIS A 264 -18.11 -22.20 25.67
C HIS A 264 -17.73 -23.29 26.70
N THR A 265 -17.47 -24.53 26.26
CA THR A 265 -17.09 -25.61 27.18
C THR A 265 -15.70 -25.41 27.78
N ASN A 266 -14.74 -24.87 27.03
CA ASN A 266 -13.42 -24.51 27.55
C ASN A 266 -13.51 -23.39 28.61
N LEU A 267 -14.30 -22.35 28.33
CA LEU A 267 -14.58 -21.24 29.25
C LEU A 267 -15.25 -21.72 30.53
N GLN A 268 -16.26 -22.59 30.42
CA GLN A 268 -16.93 -23.19 31.56
C GLN A 268 -15.95 -23.99 32.44
N ILE A 269 -15.17 -24.90 31.84
CA ILE A 269 -14.15 -25.69 32.56
C ILE A 269 -13.12 -24.77 33.23
N ALA A 270 -12.69 -23.70 32.57
CA ALA A 270 -11.75 -22.74 33.15
C ALA A 270 -12.33 -22.04 34.39
N PHE A 271 -13.56 -21.51 34.28
CA PHE A 271 -14.20 -20.77 35.36
C PHE A 271 -14.65 -21.68 36.52
N ASP A 272 -15.06 -22.92 36.24
CA ASP A 272 -15.32 -23.96 37.25
C ASP A 272 -14.04 -24.33 38.01
N THR A 273 -12.95 -24.63 37.28
CA THR A 273 -11.65 -24.99 37.88
C THR A 273 -11.09 -23.85 38.74
N ALA A 274 -11.18 -22.61 38.24
CA ALA A 274 -10.75 -21.41 38.95
C ALA A 274 -11.55 -21.15 40.23
N GLN A 275 -12.87 -21.39 40.22
CA GLN A 275 -13.70 -21.26 41.41
C GLN A 275 -13.42 -22.37 42.43
N GLN A 276 -13.38 -23.63 42.00
CA GLN A 276 -13.28 -24.79 42.88
C GLN A 276 -11.89 -24.95 43.52
N HIS A 277 -10.81 -24.73 42.76
CA HIS A 277 -9.44 -24.98 43.25
C HIS A 277 -8.71 -23.72 43.72
N TYR A 278 -9.14 -22.52 43.29
CA TYR A 278 -8.47 -21.26 43.63
C TYR A 278 -9.38 -20.21 44.25
N GLY A 279 -10.66 -20.51 44.50
CA GLY A 279 -11.60 -19.60 45.17
C GLY A 279 -11.96 -18.35 44.38
N ILE A 280 -11.71 -18.34 43.06
CA ILE A 280 -11.97 -17.16 42.21
C ILE A 280 -13.47 -17.05 41.96
N ALA A 281 -14.07 -15.92 42.32
CA ALA A 281 -15.46 -15.62 42.01
C ALA A 281 -15.69 -15.59 40.49
N LYS A 282 -16.80 -16.19 40.02
CA LYS A 282 -17.21 -16.15 38.61
C LYS A 282 -17.79 -14.79 38.23
N LEU A 283 -16.92 -13.79 38.13
CA LEU A 283 -17.28 -12.42 37.75
C LEU A 283 -17.91 -12.38 36.35
N ILE A 284 -17.45 -13.24 35.44
CA ILE A 284 -17.92 -13.38 34.06
C ILE A 284 -18.48 -14.80 33.88
N ASP A 285 -19.51 -14.97 33.05
CA ASP A 285 -20.04 -16.29 32.66
C ASP A 285 -19.61 -16.65 31.21
N PRO A 286 -19.58 -17.93 30.79
CA PRO A 286 -19.02 -18.33 29.49
C PRO A 286 -19.64 -17.63 28.26
N GLU A 287 -20.95 -17.32 28.32
CA GLU A 287 -21.70 -16.66 27.25
C GLU A 287 -21.32 -15.16 27.08
N ASP A 288 -20.86 -14.52 28.16
CA ASP A 288 -20.38 -13.13 28.13
C ASP A 288 -19.03 -13.01 27.38
N VAL A 289 -18.35 -14.16 27.11
CA VAL A 289 -17.04 -14.24 26.45
C VAL A 289 -17.11 -14.92 25.07
N ASP A 290 -17.96 -15.94 24.86
CA ASP A 290 -18.10 -16.62 23.56
C ASP A 290 -18.99 -15.88 22.54
N ASN A 291 -18.81 -14.57 22.44
CA ASN A 291 -19.47 -13.69 21.47
C ASN A 291 -18.43 -12.99 20.57
N ASP A 292 -18.89 -12.32 19.50
CA ASP A 292 -17.98 -11.82 18.47
C ASP A 292 -17.14 -10.59 18.90
N ASN A 293 -17.53 -9.91 19.98
CA ASN A 293 -16.86 -8.70 20.48
C ASN A 293 -16.93 -8.58 22.02
N PRO A 294 -16.25 -9.45 22.78
CA PRO A 294 -16.40 -9.55 24.22
C PRO A 294 -15.79 -8.34 24.96
N ASP A 295 -16.30 -8.08 26.17
CA ASP A 295 -15.96 -6.86 26.91
C ASP A 295 -14.57 -6.93 27.58
N GLU A 296 -13.70 -5.99 27.17
CA GLU A 296 -12.32 -5.95 27.63
C GLU A 296 -12.15 -5.57 29.10
N LYS A 297 -13.01 -4.71 29.65
CA LYS A 297 -12.92 -4.31 31.06
C LYS A 297 -13.19 -5.51 31.98
N SER A 298 -14.19 -6.31 31.61
CA SER A 298 -14.62 -7.49 32.33
C SER A 298 -13.54 -8.57 32.28
N ILE A 299 -13.05 -8.92 31.08
CA ILE A 299 -11.97 -9.89 30.88
C ILE A 299 -10.69 -9.46 31.62
N PHE A 300 -10.29 -8.18 31.51
CA PHE A 300 -9.13 -7.62 32.22
C PHE A 300 -9.28 -7.71 33.74
N LEU A 301 -10.48 -7.44 34.28
CA LEU A 301 -10.77 -7.58 35.70
C LEU A 301 -10.67 -9.02 36.18
N TYR A 302 -11.16 -10.00 35.41
CA TYR A 302 -11.03 -11.42 35.77
C TYR A 302 -9.56 -11.88 35.73
N ILE A 303 -8.79 -11.42 34.73
CA ILE A 303 -7.36 -11.72 34.61
C ILE A 303 -6.54 -11.11 35.76
N SER A 304 -6.93 -9.96 36.32
CA SER A 304 -6.24 -9.42 37.50
C SER A 304 -6.43 -10.27 38.76
N HIS A 305 -7.55 -10.98 38.90
CA HIS A 305 -7.76 -11.96 39.96
C HIS A 305 -6.92 -13.22 39.74
N LEU A 306 -6.80 -13.71 38.50
CA LEU A 306 -5.86 -14.78 38.14
C LEU A 306 -4.40 -14.38 38.43
N TYR A 307 -4.00 -13.15 38.10
CA TYR A 307 -2.65 -12.62 38.40
C TYR A 307 -2.34 -12.62 39.90
N LYS A 308 -3.24 -12.12 40.75
CA LYS A 308 -3.05 -12.11 42.22
C LYS A 308 -2.84 -13.52 42.81
N ILE A 309 -3.28 -14.56 42.10
CA ILE A 309 -3.19 -15.98 42.49
C ILE A 309 -2.03 -16.71 41.77
N CYS A 310 -1.52 -16.16 40.67
CA CYS A 310 -0.46 -16.72 39.83
C CYS A 310 0.65 -15.66 39.51
N PRO A 311 1.23 -14.96 40.52
CA PRO A 311 2.11 -13.83 40.25
C PRO A 311 3.50 -14.27 39.75
N SER A 312 3.99 -15.43 40.18
CA SER A 312 5.30 -15.96 39.77
C SER A 312 5.22 -16.74 38.45
N ILE A 313 6.31 -16.67 37.69
CA ILE A 313 6.61 -17.58 36.59
C ILE A 313 7.53 -18.67 37.18
N PRO A 314 7.07 -19.91 37.40
CA PRO A 314 7.94 -20.97 37.89
C PRO A 314 8.95 -21.38 36.80
N GLU A 315 10.22 -21.58 37.19
CA GLU A 315 11.22 -22.21 36.33
C GLU A 315 10.78 -23.66 36.03
N HIS A 316 10.86 -24.07 34.75
CA HIS A 316 10.12 -25.24 34.26
C HIS A 316 10.73 -26.59 34.70
N PRO A 317 9.94 -27.52 35.28
CA PRO A 317 10.37 -28.90 35.53
C PRO A 317 10.36 -29.83 34.29
N PHE A 318 9.95 -29.35 33.11
CA PHE A 318 9.49 -30.19 31.99
C PHE A 318 10.20 -29.98 30.64
N GLN A 319 11.39 -29.38 30.66
CA GLN A 319 12.12 -28.87 29.49
C GLN A 319 12.84 -29.94 28.63
N GLN A 320 12.29 -31.16 28.51
CA GLN A 320 12.90 -32.24 27.69
C GLN A 320 11.89 -33.10 26.89
N ASN A 321 10.62 -33.23 27.32
CA ASN A 321 9.63 -34.03 26.58
C ASN A 321 8.61 -33.19 25.79
N TYR A 322 8.36 -31.94 26.18
CA TYR A 322 7.34 -31.11 25.53
C TYR A 322 7.76 -30.59 24.15
N ASP A 323 9.05 -30.31 23.93
CA ASP A 323 9.51 -29.77 22.64
C ASP A 323 9.25 -30.76 21.48
N GLN A 324 9.42 -32.07 21.72
CA GLN A 324 9.19 -33.10 20.70
C GLN A 324 7.69 -33.36 20.46
N ILE A 325 6.88 -33.43 21.54
CA ILE A 325 5.43 -33.71 21.44
C ILE A 325 4.64 -32.48 20.92
N SER A 326 5.04 -31.27 21.32
CA SER A 326 4.46 -30.02 20.80
C SER A 326 4.81 -29.83 19.33
N LEU A 327 6.05 -30.16 18.92
CA LEU A 327 6.45 -30.10 17.51
C LEU A 327 5.74 -31.18 16.66
N GLU A 328 5.61 -32.43 17.14
CA GLU A 328 4.79 -33.46 16.46
C GLU A 328 3.35 -32.97 16.24
N SER A 329 2.74 -32.40 17.30
CA SER A 329 1.37 -31.88 17.25
C SER A 329 1.22 -30.69 16.29
N GLN A 330 2.17 -29.76 16.27
CA GLN A 330 2.16 -28.60 15.37
C GLN A 330 2.37 -29.01 13.91
N LEU A 331 3.39 -29.82 13.62
CA LEU A 331 3.69 -30.30 12.28
C LEU A 331 2.57 -31.19 11.73
N SER A 332 2.01 -32.09 12.54
CA SER A 332 0.87 -32.90 12.14
C SER A 332 -0.39 -32.05 11.90
N TYR A 333 -0.61 -30.98 12.67
CA TYR A 333 -1.74 -30.08 12.43
C TYR A 333 -1.57 -29.30 11.11
N GLU A 334 -0.40 -28.68 10.89
CA GLU A 334 -0.05 -28.00 9.64
C GLU A 334 -0.25 -28.94 8.43
N TYR A 335 0.28 -30.17 8.52
CA TYR A 335 0.10 -31.21 7.51
C TYR A 335 -1.38 -31.51 7.24
N THR A 336 -2.20 -31.74 8.27
CA THR A 336 -3.62 -32.09 8.08
C THR A 336 -4.43 -30.96 7.43
N CYS A 337 -4.15 -29.71 7.77
CA CYS A 337 -4.79 -28.55 7.12
C CYS A 337 -4.40 -28.43 5.65
N LEU A 338 -3.09 -28.51 5.34
CA LEU A 338 -2.60 -28.48 3.97
C LEU A 338 -3.14 -29.66 3.13
N ALA A 339 -3.17 -30.86 3.69
CA ALA A 339 -3.73 -32.05 3.07
C ALA A 339 -5.23 -31.92 2.79
N SER A 340 -6.00 -31.39 3.76
CA SER A 340 -7.43 -31.09 3.62
C SER A 340 -7.67 -30.23 2.39
N ASP A 341 -6.97 -29.12 2.26
CA ASP A 341 -7.30 -28.10 1.27
C ASP A 341 -6.78 -28.46 -0.13
N LEU A 342 -5.60 -29.09 -0.20
CA LEU A 342 -5.10 -29.71 -1.43
C LEU A 342 -6.05 -30.81 -1.94
N LEU A 343 -6.53 -31.70 -1.06
CA LEU A 343 -7.45 -32.79 -1.47
C LEU A 343 -8.85 -32.29 -1.82
N LYS A 344 -9.36 -31.22 -1.19
CA LYS A 344 -10.59 -30.52 -1.64
C LYS A 344 -10.40 -29.99 -3.07
N TRP A 345 -9.30 -29.28 -3.32
CA TRP A 345 -9.01 -28.67 -4.61
C TRP A 345 -8.83 -29.70 -5.74
N ILE A 346 -8.02 -30.75 -5.51
CA ILE A 346 -7.85 -31.87 -6.47
C ILE A 346 -9.22 -32.50 -6.82
N LYS A 347 -10.07 -32.76 -5.82
CA LYS A 347 -11.42 -33.35 -6.04
C LYS A 347 -12.35 -32.43 -6.84
N LEU A 348 -12.22 -31.10 -6.71
CA LEU A 348 -13.00 -30.15 -7.51
C LEU A 348 -12.51 -30.11 -8.96
N LYS A 349 -11.19 -30.01 -9.19
CA LYS A 349 -10.63 -29.97 -10.56
C LYS A 349 -10.84 -31.30 -11.30
N LEU A 350 -10.68 -32.46 -10.64
CA LEU A 350 -11.00 -33.77 -11.23
C LEU A 350 -12.47 -33.89 -11.70
N ARG A 351 -13.43 -33.17 -11.08
CA ARG A 351 -14.82 -33.12 -11.57
C ARG A 351 -15.00 -32.24 -12.79
N MET A 352 -14.24 -31.14 -12.89
CA MET A 352 -14.18 -30.32 -14.11
C MET A 352 -13.54 -31.09 -15.27
N PHE A 353 -12.71 -32.08 -14.96
CA PHE A 353 -11.96 -32.91 -15.90
C PHE A 353 -12.70 -34.23 -16.27
N ASN A 354 -14.03 -34.20 -16.42
CA ASN A 354 -14.76 -35.32 -17.03
C ASN A 354 -14.81 -35.20 -18.56
N SER A 355 -14.27 -36.21 -19.25
CA SER A 355 -14.22 -36.32 -20.72
C SER A 355 -15.59 -36.32 -21.42
N GLU A 356 -16.65 -36.77 -20.76
CA GLU A 356 -18.00 -36.83 -21.35
C GLU A 356 -18.58 -35.42 -21.60
N VAL A 357 -18.25 -34.47 -20.73
CA VAL A 357 -18.74 -33.07 -20.78
C VAL A 357 -18.05 -32.28 -21.90
N LEU A 358 -16.84 -32.68 -22.31
CA LEU A 358 -16.09 -32.01 -23.38
C LEU A 358 -16.73 -32.19 -24.76
N ASN A 359 -17.29 -33.36 -25.04
CA ASN A 359 -17.94 -33.68 -26.32
C ASN A 359 -19.30 -32.98 -26.52
N GLN A 360 -19.78 -32.23 -25.53
CA GLN A 360 -21.07 -31.53 -25.53
C GLN A 360 -20.94 -30.00 -25.64
N LYS A 361 -19.71 -29.46 -25.60
CA LYS A 361 -19.43 -28.01 -25.57
C LYS A 361 -19.33 -27.39 -26.95
N THR A 362 -19.76 -26.14 -27.08
CA THR A 362 -19.59 -25.36 -28.32
C THR A 362 -18.13 -24.94 -28.55
N LEU A 363 -17.76 -24.57 -29.79
CA LEU A 363 -16.40 -24.10 -30.11
C LEU A 363 -15.98 -22.88 -29.26
N HIS A 364 -16.93 -22.02 -28.88
CA HIS A 364 -16.68 -20.88 -27.99
C HIS A 364 -16.33 -21.36 -26.56
N GLU A 365 -17.13 -22.26 -26.00
CA GLU A 365 -16.86 -22.87 -24.69
C GLU A 365 -15.57 -23.68 -24.66
N LEU A 366 -15.21 -24.36 -25.75
CA LEU A 366 -13.96 -25.11 -25.87
C LEU A 366 -12.74 -24.18 -25.85
N LYS A 367 -12.79 -23.02 -26.53
CA LYS A 367 -11.71 -22.01 -26.47
C LYS A 367 -11.69 -21.26 -25.13
N ALA A 368 -12.84 -20.98 -24.51
CA ALA A 368 -12.90 -20.45 -23.14
C ALA A 368 -12.33 -21.44 -22.10
N PHE A 369 -12.62 -22.74 -22.25
CA PHE A 369 -12.10 -23.80 -21.39
C PHE A 369 -10.60 -24.05 -21.59
N GLN A 370 -10.08 -23.90 -22.82
CA GLN A 370 -8.64 -23.89 -23.09
C GLN A 370 -7.93 -22.75 -22.33
N ASN A 371 -8.49 -21.54 -22.35
CA ASN A 371 -7.94 -20.40 -21.60
C ASN A 371 -8.01 -20.65 -20.07
N ALA A 372 -9.11 -21.21 -19.58
CA ALA A 372 -9.24 -21.58 -18.17
C ALA A 372 -8.20 -22.63 -17.72
N LEU A 373 -7.88 -23.62 -18.56
CA LEU A 373 -6.80 -24.57 -18.29
C LEU A 373 -5.42 -23.90 -18.24
N GLN A 374 -5.14 -22.95 -19.14
CA GLN A 374 -3.87 -22.20 -19.10
C GLN A 374 -3.72 -21.40 -17.81
N LEU A 375 -4.78 -20.73 -17.34
CA LEU A 375 -4.79 -20.02 -16.05
C LEU A 375 -4.59 -20.97 -14.86
N ILE A 376 -5.29 -22.11 -14.84
CA ILE A 376 -5.11 -23.16 -13.82
C ILE A 376 -3.65 -23.66 -13.80
N ARG A 377 -3.02 -23.78 -14.96
CA ARG A 377 -1.63 -24.27 -15.09
C ARG A 377 -0.58 -23.21 -14.70
N GLN A 378 -0.84 -21.93 -14.93
CA GLN A 378 0.07 -20.84 -14.60
C GLN A 378 0.00 -20.45 -13.12
N ASP A 379 -1.20 -20.24 -12.56
CA ASP A 379 -1.36 -19.70 -11.20
C ASP A 379 -1.68 -20.77 -10.16
N GLU A 380 -2.76 -21.54 -10.38
CA GLU A 380 -3.25 -22.48 -9.37
C GLU A 380 -2.29 -23.66 -9.15
N MET A 381 -1.82 -24.31 -10.22
CA MET A 381 -0.90 -25.44 -10.14
C MET A 381 0.42 -25.05 -9.44
N ILE A 382 0.97 -23.86 -9.68
CA ILE A 382 2.18 -23.40 -8.99
C ILE A 382 1.91 -23.17 -7.50
N LYS A 383 0.75 -22.60 -7.15
CA LYS A 383 0.33 -22.41 -5.75
C LYS A 383 0.20 -23.74 -5.02
N TYR A 384 -0.56 -24.70 -5.55
CA TYR A 384 -0.81 -25.98 -4.88
C TYR A 384 0.40 -26.93 -4.88
N ASN A 385 1.28 -26.87 -5.90
CA ASN A 385 2.55 -27.59 -5.90
C ASN A 385 3.48 -27.11 -4.76
N ARG A 386 3.53 -25.79 -4.46
CA ARG A 386 4.27 -25.29 -3.29
C ARG A 386 3.71 -25.82 -1.96
N LEU A 387 2.39 -26.00 -1.85
CA LEU A 387 1.78 -26.61 -0.66
C LEU A 387 2.17 -28.09 -0.55
N LEU A 388 2.13 -28.84 -1.66
CA LEU A 388 2.59 -30.23 -1.72
C LEU A 388 4.08 -30.35 -1.35
N GLN A 389 4.93 -29.45 -1.81
CA GLN A 389 6.35 -29.39 -1.43
C GLN A 389 6.55 -29.13 0.06
N ARG A 390 5.78 -28.21 0.68
CA ARG A 390 5.80 -28.02 2.14
C ARG A 390 5.33 -29.26 2.89
N MET A 391 4.29 -29.95 2.41
CA MET A 391 3.82 -31.21 3.01
C MET A 391 4.85 -32.34 2.92
N VAL A 392 5.57 -32.47 1.80
CA VAL A 392 6.68 -33.43 1.66
C VAL A 392 7.85 -33.07 2.58
N ALA A 393 8.15 -31.78 2.78
CA ALA A 393 9.12 -31.35 3.76
C ALA A 393 8.69 -31.69 5.20
N ILE A 394 7.43 -31.47 5.57
CA ILE A 394 6.88 -31.83 6.88
C ILE A 394 6.91 -33.35 7.12
N ASP A 395 6.54 -34.17 6.12
CA ASP A 395 6.62 -35.64 6.24
C ASP A 395 8.07 -36.10 6.42
N PHE A 396 9.03 -35.48 5.72
CA PHE A 396 10.46 -35.73 5.94
C PHE A 396 10.95 -35.26 7.32
N GLU A 397 10.52 -34.09 7.80
CA GLU A 397 10.78 -33.58 9.16
C GLU A 397 10.27 -34.58 10.23
N LEU A 398 9.04 -35.08 10.09
CA LEU A 398 8.44 -36.09 10.98
C LEU A 398 9.16 -37.46 10.92
N GLN A 399 9.54 -37.93 9.72
CA GLN A 399 10.31 -39.17 9.55
C GLN A 399 11.69 -39.12 10.23
N ASN A 400 12.41 -37.98 10.10
CA ASN A 400 13.71 -37.77 10.73
C ASN A 400 13.65 -37.73 12.27
N LEU A 401 12.52 -37.31 12.82
CA LEU A 401 12.27 -37.27 14.27
C LEU A 401 11.72 -38.60 14.84
N HIS A 402 11.56 -39.63 13.99
CA HIS A 402 10.96 -40.93 14.32
C HIS A 402 9.52 -40.86 14.89
N LEU A 403 8.76 -39.87 14.44
CA LEU A 403 7.39 -39.59 14.88
C LEU A 403 6.35 -40.39 14.07
N ASN A 404 5.08 -40.32 14.47
CA ASN A 404 4.02 -41.07 13.80
C ASN A 404 3.78 -40.56 12.37
N LYS A 405 3.55 -41.47 11.42
CA LYS A 405 3.23 -41.10 10.04
C LYS A 405 1.92 -40.30 9.99
N PRO A 406 1.91 -39.09 9.41
CA PRO A 406 0.70 -38.27 9.36
C PRO A 406 -0.36 -38.89 8.45
N GLN A 407 -1.62 -38.59 8.74
CA GLN A 407 -2.77 -39.02 7.94
C GLN A 407 -3.42 -37.81 7.27
N PRO A 408 -3.82 -37.89 5.98
CA PRO A 408 -3.67 -39.03 5.06
C PRO A 408 -2.25 -39.17 4.50
N ASP A 409 -1.81 -40.41 4.23
CA ASP A 409 -0.47 -40.74 3.72
C ASP A 409 -0.07 -39.93 2.46
N ILE A 410 1.11 -39.30 2.50
CA ILE A 410 1.68 -38.49 1.42
C ILE A 410 1.78 -39.24 0.08
N ASN A 411 1.96 -40.57 0.10
CA ASN A 411 2.00 -41.39 -1.10
C ASN A 411 0.62 -41.46 -1.78
N SER A 412 -0.46 -41.52 -1.00
CA SER A 412 -1.83 -41.44 -1.51
C SER A 412 -2.12 -40.06 -2.13
N ILE A 413 -1.60 -38.99 -1.53
CA ILE A 413 -1.73 -37.63 -2.02
C ILE A 413 -0.98 -37.47 -3.35
N ASN A 414 0.29 -37.89 -3.42
CA ASN A 414 1.10 -37.91 -4.65
C ASN A 414 0.42 -38.73 -5.77
N LEU A 415 -0.21 -39.87 -5.44
CA LEU A 415 -1.00 -40.63 -6.41
C LEU A 415 -2.28 -39.89 -6.87
N THR A 416 -2.91 -39.09 -6.03
CA THR A 416 -4.05 -38.22 -6.46
C THR A 416 -3.60 -36.99 -7.24
N TRP A 417 -2.44 -36.41 -6.92
CA TRP A 417 -1.82 -35.33 -7.70
C TRP A 417 -1.44 -35.81 -9.09
N LYS A 418 -0.73 -36.95 -9.20
CA LYS A 418 -0.41 -37.52 -10.51
C LYS A 418 -1.66 -37.84 -11.34
N LYS A 419 -2.74 -38.37 -10.73
CA LYS A 419 -4.01 -38.57 -11.44
C LYS A 419 -4.63 -37.28 -11.95
N LEU A 420 -4.44 -36.15 -11.25
CA LEU A 420 -4.84 -34.84 -11.75
C LEU A 420 -4.01 -34.45 -12.98
N GLU A 421 -2.68 -34.57 -12.91
CA GLU A 421 -1.76 -34.30 -14.03
C GLU A 421 -2.08 -35.18 -15.26
N ASP A 422 -2.17 -36.50 -15.08
CA ASP A 422 -2.52 -37.48 -16.13
C ASP A 422 -3.89 -37.11 -16.78
N SER A 423 -4.89 -36.72 -15.97
CA SER A 423 -6.23 -36.33 -16.47
C SER A 423 -6.26 -34.98 -17.19
N MET A 424 -5.42 -34.03 -16.75
CA MET A 424 -5.31 -32.70 -17.35
C MET A 424 -4.59 -32.79 -18.69
N GLU A 425 -3.50 -33.55 -18.78
CA GLU A 425 -2.78 -33.81 -20.03
C GLU A 425 -3.67 -34.56 -21.04
N TYR A 426 -4.44 -35.55 -20.59
CA TYR A 426 -5.41 -36.24 -21.47
C TYR A 426 -6.42 -35.25 -22.08
N ILE A 427 -6.94 -34.31 -21.27
CA ILE A 427 -7.90 -33.30 -21.72
C ILE A 427 -7.27 -32.23 -22.60
N GLU A 428 -6.05 -31.77 -22.29
CA GLU A 428 -5.31 -30.84 -23.16
C GLU A 428 -5.07 -31.46 -24.54
N ASN A 429 -4.76 -32.76 -24.60
CA ASN A 429 -4.55 -33.50 -25.84
C ASN A 429 -5.85 -33.70 -26.63
N GLU A 430 -6.96 -34.07 -25.99
CA GLU A 430 -8.28 -34.14 -26.66
C GLU A 430 -8.75 -32.77 -27.13
N LEU A 431 -8.68 -31.73 -26.30
CA LEU A 431 -8.98 -30.34 -26.68
C LEU A 431 -8.15 -29.89 -27.88
N THR A 432 -6.83 -30.11 -27.83
CA THR A 432 -5.92 -29.78 -28.94
C THR A 432 -6.29 -30.55 -30.20
N THR A 433 -6.71 -31.81 -30.07
CA THR A 433 -7.17 -32.63 -31.21
C THR A 433 -8.51 -32.13 -31.78
N ILE A 434 -9.46 -31.75 -30.92
CA ILE A 434 -10.76 -31.20 -31.30
C ILE A 434 -10.59 -29.82 -31.96
N LEU A 435 -9.82 -28.91 -31.36
CA LEU A 435 -9.55 -27.58 -31.91
C LEU A 435 -8.80 -27.66 -33.25
N ASN A 436 -7.79 -28.53 -33.39
CA ASN A 436 -7.13 -28.78 -34.67
C ASN A 436 -8.05 -29.40 -35.74
N ARG A 437 -9.14 -30.08 -35.37
CA ARG A 437 -10.19 -30.49 -36.31
C ARG A 437 -11.02 -29.27 -36.73
N TYR A 438 -11.52 -28.46 -35.79
CA TYR A 438 -12.30 -27.24 -36.07
C TYR A 438 -11.54 -26.22 -36.94
N ASP A 439 -10.29 -25.91 -36.60
CA ASP A 439 -9.50 -24.93 -37.35
C ASP A 439 -9.08 -25.46 -38.75
N ARG A 440 -9.20 -26.77 -39.02
CA ARG A 440 -9.13 -27.35 -40.38
C ARG A 440 -10.46 -27.32 -41.12
N LEU A 441 -11.59 -27.53 -40.44
CA LEU A 441 -12.94 -27.47 -41.04
C LEU A 441 -13.28 -26.04 -41.51
N LYS A 442 -12.94 -25.02 -40.70
CA LYS A 442 -13.27 -23.61 -40.99
C LYS A 442 -12.85 -23.14 -42.40
N PRO A 443 -11.57 -23.23 -42.82
CA PRO A 443 -11.15 -22.75 -44.15
C PRO A 443 -11.65 -23.62 -45.31
N GLU A 444 -12.17 -24.82 -45.06
CA GLU A 444 -12.89 -25.63 -46.07
C GLU A 444 -14.34 -25.14 -46.21
N ILE A 445 -15.03 -24.91 -45.09
CA ILE A 445 -16.39 -24.34 -45.01
C ILE A 445 -16.44 -22.95 -45.68
N GLU A 446 -15.48 -22.07 -45.38
CA GLU A 446 -15.36 -20.75 -46.02
C GLU A 446 -15.13 -20.84 -47.54
N ARG A 447 -14.34 -21.81 -48.00
CA ARG A 447 -14.13 -22.07 -49.44
C ARG A 447 -15.41 -22.58 -50.12
N VAL A 448 -16.15 -23.49 -49.49
CA VAL A 448 -17.43 -23.95 -50.02
C VAL A 448 -18.44 -22.80 -50.09
N HIS A 449 -18.60 -21.99 -49.04
CA HIS A 449 -19.46 -20.80 -49.09
C HIS A 449 -19.06 -19.81 -50.20
N PHE A 450 -17.76 -19.59 -50.40
CA PHE A 450 -17.28 -18.72 -51.48
C PHE A 450 -17.64 -19.27 -52.87
N VAL A 451 -17.42 -20.57 -53.12
CA VAL A 451 -17.80 -21.23 -54.38
C VAL A 451 -19.31 -21.16 -54.61
N LEU A 452 -20.14 -21.39 -53.59
CA LEU A 452 -21.60 -21.33 -53.72
C LEU A 452 -22.11 -19.91 -53.97
N ASN A 453 -21.51 -18.90 -53.34
CA ASN A 453 -21.85 -17.50 -53.62
C ASN A 453 -21.44 -17.09 -55.06
N GLN A 454 -20.32 -17.61 -55.59
CA GLN A 454 -19.97 -17.41 -57.01
C GLN A 454 -20.94 -18.11 -57.96
N VAL A 455 -21.23 -19.40 -57.70
CA VAL A 455 -22.17 -20.20 -58.48
C VAL A 455 -23.56 -19.56 -58.50
N GLU A 456 -24.08 -19.11 -57.37
CA GLU A 456 -25.39 -18.47 -57.29
C GLU A 456 -25.46 -17.15 -58.06
N GLN A 457 -24.38 -16.36 -58.08
CA GLN A 457 -24.27 -15.19 -58.95
C GLN A 457 -24.17 -15.55 -60.44
N GLU A 458 -23.50 -16.65 -60.81
CA GLU A 458 -23.40 -17.10 -62.20
C GLU A 458 -24.73 -17.68 -62.70
N ILE A 459 -25.41 -18.51 -61.91
CA ILE A 459 -26.77 -19.01 -62.19
C ILE A 459 -27.73 -17.85 -62.39
N THR A 460 -27.76 -16.88 -61.47
CA THR A 460 -28.69 -15.74 -61.55
C THR A 460 -28.42 -14.84 -62.78
N LYS A 461 -27.16 -14.71 -63.20
CA LYS A 461 -26.81 -14.04 -64.48
C LYS A 461 -27.25 -14.86 -65.70
N ILE A 462 -27.13 -16.18 -65.65
CA ILE A 462 -27.59 -17.08 -66.72
C ILE A 462 -29.11 -17.02 -66.86
N GLU A 463 -29.87 -17.06 -65.76
CA GLU A 463 -31.33 -16.88 -65.72
C GLU A 463 -31.74 -15.53 -66.36
N GLN A 464 -31.13 -14.42 -65.95
CA GLN A 464 -31.38 -13.10 -66.54
C GLN A 464 -31.02 -13.02 -68.05
N MET A 465 -29.95 -13.71 -68.46
CA MET A 465 -29.57 -13.82 -69.87
C MET A 465 -30.57 -14.68 -70.66
N PHE A 466 -31.22 -15.67 -70.05
CA PHE A 466 -32.31 -16.43 -70.67
C PHE A 466 -33.58 -15.59 -70.86
N GLU A 467 -34.02 -14.90 -69.81
CA GLU A 467 -35.22 -14.04 -69.87
C GLU A 467 -35.06 -12.95 -70.95
N SER A 468 -33.90 -12.29 -71.00
CA SER A 468 -33.63 -11.20 -71.94
C SER A 468 -33.37 -11.64 -73.38
N ASN A 469 -32.74 -12.81 -73.62
CA ASN A 469 -32.40 -13.29 -74.97
C ASN A 469 -33.35 -14.37 -75.51
N SER A 470 -34.42 -14.70 -74.78
CA SER A 470 -35.46 -15.65 -75.18
C SER A 470 -35.88 -15.60 -76.68
N PRO A 471 -36.17 -14.44 -77.31
CA PRO A 471 -36.53 -14.40 -78.73
C PRO A 471 -35.38 -14.68 -79.71
N LEU A 472 -34.11 -14.54 -79.30
CA LEU A 472 -32.93 -14.76 -80.15
C LEU A 472 -32.54 -16.24 -80.23
N PHE A 473 -32.74 -17.01 -79.17
CA PHE A 473 -32.45 -18.46 -79.20
C PHE A 473 -33.28 -19.21 -80.23
N TYR A 474 -34.50 -18.73 -80.54
CA TYR A 474 -35.42 -19.34 -81.50
C TYR A 474 -35.34 -18.77 -82.93
N ASN A 475 -34.63 -17.66 -83.19
CA ASN A 475 -34.62 -17.01 -84.51
C ASN A 475 -33.23 -16.58 -85.00
N VAL A 476 -32.79 -17.26 -86.06
CA VAL A 476 -31.94 -16.73 -87.14
C VAL A 476 -30.68 -15.95 -86.71
N ASP A 477 -29.77 -16.61 -86.01
CA ASP A 477 -28.52 -16.96 -86.72
C ASP A 477 -27.87 -18.21 -86.14
N GLY A 478 -27.56 -19.17 -87.01
CA GLY A 478 -27.18 -20.53 -86.63
C GLY A 478 -25.91 -20.53 -85.78
N THR A 479 -24.77 -20.26 -86.41
CA THR A 479 -23.46 -20.36 -85.75
C THR A 479 -23.31 -19.48 -84.51
N VAL A 480 -24.06 -18.38 -84.42
CA VAL A 480 -24.04 -17.50 -83.24
C VAL A 480 -24.83 -18.11 -82.09
N SER A 481 -26.13 -18.38 -82.24
CA SER A 481 -26.98 -18.98 -81.20
C SER A 481 -26.41 -20.32 -80.69
N ARG A 482 -25.80 -21.07 -81.61
CA ARG A 482 -25.12 -22.34 -81.35
C ARG A 482 -23.80 -22.17 -80.56
N LEU A 483 -23.07 -21.07 -80.76
CA LEU A 483 -21.91 -20.73 -79.91
C LEU A 483 -22.33 -20.22 -78.54
N THR A 484 -23.38 -19.39 -78.42
CA THR A 484 -23.86 -18.93 -77.09
C THR A 484 -24.47 -20.07 -76.28
N THR A 485 -25.28 -20.95 -76.87
CA THR A 485 -25.83 -22.12 -76.18
C THR A 485 -24.75 -23.14 -75.82
N GLY A 486 -23.75 -23.34 -76.68
CA GLY A 486 -22.56 -24.11 -76.36
C GLY A 486 -21.74 -23.53 -75.20
N GLN A 487 -21.50 -22.22 -75.21
CA GLN A 487 -20.81 -21.52 -74.12
C GLN A 487 -21.58 -21.60 -72.80
N LEU A 488 -22.89 -21.37 -72.83
CA LEU A 488 -23.76 -21.49 -71.65
C LEU A 488 -23.80 -22.92 -71.11
N ILE A 489 -23.77 -23.94 -71.97
CA ILE A 489 -23.64 -25.34 -71.51
C ILE A 489 -22.27 -25.60 -70.90
N THR A 490 -21.17 -25.18 -71.53
CA THR A 490 -19.86 -25.33 -70.87
C THR A 490 -19.84 -24.60 -69.52
N SER A 491 -20.44 -23.42 -69.42
CA SER A 491 -20.59 -22.72 -68.13
C SER A 491 -21.46 -23.47 -67.13
N LEU A 492 -22.60 -24.05 -67.53
CA LEU A 492 -23.46 -24.82 -66.62
C LEU A 492 -22.87 -26.18 -66.25
N THR A 493 -22.11 -26.85 -67.13
CA THR A 493 -21.37 -28.06 -66.75
C THR A 493 -20.18 -27.73 -65.86
N ASP A 494 -19.48 -26.61 -66.10
CA ASP A 494 -18.44 -26.11 -65.21
C ASP A 494 -19.01 -25.67 -63.85
N ILE A 495 -20.26 -25.16 -63.81
CA ILE A 495 -21.00 -24.92 -62.56
C ILE A 495 -21.35 -26.24 -61.88
N GLN A 496 -21.92 -27.21 -62.61
CA GLN A 496 -22.36 -28.50 -62.07
C GLN A 496 -21.18 -29.33 -61.55
N GLU A 497 -20.03 -29.32 -62.23
CA GLU A 497 -18.81 -29.93 -61.73
C GLU A 497 -18.28 -29.20 -60.49
N ARG A 498 -18.39 -27.86 -60.42
CA ARG A 498 -18.03 -27.09 -59.21
C ARG A 498 -18.95 -27.38 -58.03
N THR A 499 -20.27 -27.50 -58.23
CA THR A 499 -21.22 -27.81 -57.16
C THR A 499 -21.16 -29.26 -56.72
N ASP A 500 -21.01 -30.23 -57.63
CA ASP A 500 -20.88 -31.64 -57.27
C ASP A 500 -19.52 -31.92 -56.59
N ASN A 501 -18.44 -31.23 -56.98
CA ASN A 501 -17.19 -31.25 -56.21
C ASN A 501 -17.35 -30.59 -54.83
N ALA A 502 -18.09 -29.49 -54.70
CA ALA A 502 -18.42 -28.90 -53.39
C ALA A 502 -19.27 -29.85 -52.53
N LEU A 503 -20.22 -30.58 -53.13
CA LEU A 503 -21.06 -31.58 -52.48
C LEU A 503 -20.22 -32.78 -51.99
N ASN A 504 -19.30 -33.27 -52.81
CA ASN A 504 -18.35 -34.32 -52.44
C ASN A 504 -17.37 -33.86 -51.35
N ASN A 505 -16.94 -32.60 -51.36
CA ASN A 505 -16.17 -31.99 -50.27
C ASN A 505 -17.01 -31.94 -48.97
N CYS A 506 -18.26 -31.46 -49.01
CA CYS A 506 -19.16 -31.47 -47.85
C CYS A 506 -19.41 -32.88 -47.30
N ARG A 507 -19.65 -33.88 -48.15
CA ARG A 507 -19.77 -35.29 -47.72
C ARG A 507 -18.47 -35.82 -47.09
N SER A 508 -17.32 -35.43 -47.62
CA SER A 508 -16.01 -35.77 -47.03
C SER A 508 -15.81 -35.09 -45.66
N LEU A 509 -16.22 -33.84 -45.52
CA LEU A 509 -16.22 -33.12 -44.23
C LEU A 509 -17.15 -33.79 -43.21
N CYS A 510 -18.33 -34.27 -43.63
CA CYS A 510 -19.21 -35.07 -42.76
C CYS A 510 -18.54 -36.37 -42.26
N THR A 511 -17.69 -37.02 -43.07
CA THR A 511 -16.92 -38.21 -42.61
C THR A 511 -15.73 -37.87 -41.70
N LEU A 512 -15.37 -36.60 -41.56
CA LEU A 512 -14.37 -36.11 -40.61
C LEU A 512 -14.98 -35.62 -39.28
N THR A 513 -16.27 -35.30 -39.26
CA THR A 513 -17.07 -35.16 -38.03
C THR A 513 -17.52 -36.53 -37.50
N GLN A 514 -17.93 -36.61 -36.23
CA GLN A 514 -18.44 -37.88 -35.67
C GLN A 514 -19.71 -38.32 -36.42
N PRO A 515 -19.88 -39.64 -36.71
CA PRO A 515 -21.03 -40.13 -37.49
C PRO A 515 -22.40 -39.93 -36.82
N ASN A 516 -22.41 -39.59 -35.52
CA ASN A 516 -23.64 -39.38 -34.74
C ASN A 516 -23.98 -37.89 -34.52
N ASN A 517 -23.11 -36.93 -34.88
CA ASN A 517 -23.37 -35.51 -34.67
C ASN A 517 -22.61 -34.61 -35.69
N PRO A 518 -23.12 -34.45 -36.92
CA PRO A 518 -22.53 -33.56 -37.93
C PRO A 518 -22.76 -32.07 -37.59
N HIS A 519 -21.84 -31.20 -38.02
CA HIS A 519 -21.87 -29.77 -37.71
C HIS A 519 -23.07 -29.05 -38.37
N PRO A 520 -23.83 -28.19 -37.67
CA PRO A 520 -25.04 -27.57 -38.19
C PRO A 520 -24.81 -26.79 -39.51
N ASP A 521 -23.74 -25.99 -39.58
CA ASP A 521 -23.37 -25.22 -40.78
C ASP A 521 -23.13 -26.13 -42.01
N VAL A 522 -22.64 -27.36 -41.80
CA VAL A 522 -22.38 -28.32 -42.88
C VAL A 522 -23.70 -28.92 -43.40
N ILE A 523 -24.71 -29.07 -42.53
CA ILE A 523 -26.07 -29.47 -42.94
C ILE A 523 -26.69 -28.35 -43.80
N GLN A 524 -26.66 -27.10 -43.30
CA GLN A 524 -27.16 -25.94 -44.05
C GLN A 524 -26.45 -25.74 -45.40
N LEU A 525 -25.15 -26.04 -45.46
CA LEU A 525 -24.39 -26.06 -46.72
C LEU A 525 -24.91 -27.12 -47.69
N ILE A 526 -25.16 -28.35 -47.23
CA ILE A 526 -25.67 -29.44 -48.07
C ILE A 526 -27.06 -29.08 -48.64
N ASP A 527 -27.96 -28.56 -47.81
CA ASP A 527 -29.29 -28.11 -48.24
C ASP A 527 -29.21 -27.01 -49.32
N ARG A 528 -28.29 -26.04 -49.14
CA ARG A 528 -28.06 -24.96 -50.13
C ARG A 528 -27.40 -25.46 -51.41
N ILE A 529 -26.51 -26.46 -51.33
CA ILE A 529 -25.93 -27.10 -52.52
C ILE A 529 -27.02 -27.84 -53.31
N GLU A 530 -27.89 -28.60 -52.65
CA GLU A 530 -29.00 -29.28 -53.33
C GLU A 530 -29.98 -28.31 -54.00
N PHE A 531 -30.27 -27.17 -53.35
CA PHE A 531 -31.11 -26.13 -53.95
C PHE A 531 -30.49 -25.54 -55.23
N LEU A 532 -29.19 -25.21 -55.21
CA LEU A 532 -28.49 -24.70 -56.39
C LEU A 532 -28.36 -25.77 -57.48
N ASN A 533 -28.10 -27.03 -57.14
CA ASN A 533 -28.06 -28.13 -58.10
C ASN A 533 -29.41 -28.36 -58.79
N ARG A 534 -30.55 -28.10 -58.14
CA ARG A 534 -31.87 -28.17 -58.80
C ARG A 534 -31.99 -27.10 -59.90
N ARG A 535 -31.73 -25.82 -59.58
CA ARG A 535 -31.69 -24.71 -60.56
C ARG A 535 -30.76 -25.01 -61.75
N VAL A 536 -29.56 -25.53 -61.49
CA VAL A 536 -28.59 -25.89 -62.54
C VAL A 536 -29.11 -26.99 -63.47
N ASN A 537 -29.73 -28.04 -62.92
CA ASN A 537 -30.30 -29.12 -63.73
C ASN A 537 -31.49 -28.63 -64.59
N ASP A 538 -32.37 -27.78 -64.05
CA ASP A 538 -33.50 -27.21 -64.80
C ASP A 538 -33.01 -26.39 -66.01
N LEU A 539 -31.97 -25.56 -65.81
CA LEU A 539 -31.31 -24.81 -66.88
C LEU A 539 -30.58 -25.73 -67.88
N ASN A 540 -29.86 -26.75 -67.41
CA ASN A 540 -29.13 -27.70 -68.28
C ASN A 540 -30.08 -28.54 -69.15
N ILE A 541 -31.27 -28.90 -68.66
CA ILE A 541 -32.32 -29.53 -69.47
C ILE A 541 -32.77 -28.57 -70.58
N HIS A 542 -33.11 -27.32 -70.23
CA HIS A 542 -33.55 -26.31 -71.19
C HIS A 542 -32.48 -26.01 -72.27
N LEU A 543 -31.20 -26.14 -71.94
CA LEU A 543 -30.09 -25.90 -72.85
C LEU A 543 -29.63 -27.12 -73.66
N GLY A 544 -29.72 -28.33 -73.11
CA GLY A 544 -29.34 -29.57 -73.80
C GLY A 544 -30.14 -29.77 -75.10
N HIS A 545 -31.38 -29.28 -75.12
CA HIS A 545 -32.22 -29.21 -76.32
C HIS A 545 -31.67 -28.30 -77.43
N LEU A 546 -30.82 -27.31 -77.12
CA LEU A 546 -30.35 -26.29 -78.07
C LEU A 546 -28.95 -26.59 -78.64
N ASN A 547 -28.05 -27.20 -77.87
CA ASN A 547 -26.64 -27.38 -78.25
C ASN A 547 -26.27 -28.78 -78.78
N SER A 548 -27.21 -29.73 -78.78
CA SER A 548 -26.99 -31.05 -79.43
C SER A 548 -26.53 -30.94 -80.90
N ASP A 549 -26.79 -29.80 -81.54
CA ASP A 549 -26.38 -29.46 -82.88
C ASP A 549 -24.85 -29.15 -83.07
N ASN A 550 -24.03 -28.73 -82.06
CA ASN A 550 -22.69 -28.11 -82.34
C ASN A 550 -21.57 -28.25 -81.28
N ILE A 551 -20.56 -29.10 -81.52
CA ILE A 551 -19.28 -29.06 -80.77
C ILE A 551 -18.09 -29.51 -81.66
N ARG A 552 -17.09 -28.63 -81.97
CA ARG A 552 -15.72 -28.98 -82.50
C ARG A 552 -14.60 -27.90 -82.24
N HIS A 553 -13.46 -28.26 -81.56
CA HIS A 553 -12.07 -27.65 -81.51
C HIS A 553 -11.50 -26.94 -80.20
N THR A 554 -10.18 -26.56 -80.17
CA THR A 554 -9.22 -26.43 -78.98
C THR A 554 -7.89 -25.64 -79.28
N THR A 555 -6.87 -25.23 -78.45
CA THR A 555 -6.54 -24.89 -77.00
C THR A 555 -4.96 -24.67 -76.81
N LYS A 556 -4.40 -24.11 -75.67
CA LYS A 556 -2.98 -24.20 -75.07
C LYS A 556 -2.04 -22.93 -75.06
N GLN A 557 -0.87 -22.72 -74.33
CA GLN A 557 -0.21 -23.10 -73.01
C GLN A 557 1.20 -22.38 -72.71
N GLN A 558 1.48 -21.85 -71.47
CA GLN A 558 2.77 -21.86 -70.63
C GLN A 558 4.11 -21.09 -71.07
N ARG A 559 5.23 -20.78 -70.33
CA ARG A 559 5.78 -20.82 -68.89
C ARG A 559 7.19 -20.10 -68.61
N LEU A 560 7.53 -19.74 -67.33
CA LEU A 560 8.87 -19.70 -66.57
C LEU A 560 9.88 -18.47 -66.45
N SER A 561 11.02 -18.61 -65.68
CA SER A 561 11.75 -17.53 -64.88
C SER A 561 13.26 -17.77 -64.40
N GLY A 562 14.06 -16.75 -63.91
CA GLY A 562 15.39 -16.92 -63.16
C GLY A 562 16.32 -15.67 -62.74
N PRO A 563 17.24 -15.67 -61.69
CA PRO A 563 18.10 -14.50 -61.15
C PRO A 563 19.59 -14.70 -60.54
N SER A 564 20.46 -13.66 -60.13
CA SER A 564 21.66 -13.65 -59.11
C SER A 564 22.80 -12.48 -58.95
N GLN A 565 23.33 -12.11 -57.70
CA GLN A 565 24.70 -11.63 -57.04
C GLN A 565 25.75 -10.43 -57.43
N SER A 566 26.96 -10.08 -56.79
CA SER A 566 27.46 -9.47 -55.44
C SER A 566 29.04 -8.99 -55.22
N ASN A 567 29.49 -8.13 -54.18
CA ASN A 567 30.89 -7.77 -53.51
C ASN A 567 31.95 -6.63 -54.01
N LYS A 568 33.12 -6.04 -53.45
CA LYS A 568 33.96 -5.62 -52.17
C LYS A 568 35.38 -4.85 -52.48
N LEU A 569 36.42 -4.25 -51.71
CA LEU A 569 36.79 -3.46 -50.42
C LEU A 569 38.36 -2.98 -50.14
N SER A 570 38.75 -1.84 -49.42
CA SER A 570 39.99 -1.43 -48.51
C SER A 570 41.40 -0.63 -48.84
N SER A 571 42.02 0.32 -47.99
CA SER A 571 43.49 0.89 -47.93
C SER A 571 43.99 2.19 -47.02
N PRO A 572 45.24 2.36 -46.39
CA PRO A 572 45.85 3.60 -45.64
C PRO A 572 47.46 3.95 -45.48
N ILE A 573 48.05 5.12 -44.93
CA ILE A 573 49.50 5.44 -44.34
C ILE A 573 49.97 6.91 -43.71
N THR A 574 51.28 7.36 -43.47
CA THR A 574 51.92 8.47 -42.54
C THR A 574 53.17 9.39 -43.07
N THR A 575 54.14 10.27 -42.53
CA THR A 575 54.99 10.83 -41.30
C THR A 575 55.88 12.17 -41.66
N THR A 576 56.87 13.01 -41.04
CA THR A 576 57.71 13.49 -39.78
C THR A 576 58.83 14.64 -40.12
N THR A 577 59.76 15.45 -39.41
CA THR A 577 60.15 16.21 -38.08
C THR A 577 61.59 17.01 -38.00
N ARG A 578 61.93 18.04 -37.09
CA ARG A 578 63.31 18.66 -36.52
C ARG A 578 63.83 20.18 -36.85
N ILE A 579 64.85 21.02 -36.34
CA ILE A 579 65.99 21.31 -35.28
C ILE A 579 66.74 22.78 -35.48
N VAL A 580 67.68 23.62 -34.81
CA VAL A 580 68.43 24.04 -33.48
C VAL A 580 69.36 25.41 -33.56
N ASP A 581 70.19 25.91 -32.54
CA ASP A 581 70.70 27.33 -32.14
C ASP A 581 72.23 27.96 -32.25
N PRO A 582 73.00 28.57 -31.23
CA PRO A 582 73.67 29.97 -31.15
C PRO A 582 75.23 30.09 -30.72
N PRO A 583 75.94 31.00 -29.89
CA PRO A 583 75.90 32.44 -29.31
C PRO A 583 77.26 33.32 -29.01
N ILE A 584 77.20 34.65 -28.57
CA ILE A 584 78.06 35.52 -27.58
C ILE A 584 79.51 36.18 -27.81
N VAL A 585 79.90 37.33 -27.12
CA VAL A 585 81.28 37.77 -26.55
C VAL A 585 81.36 39.15 -25.72
N VAL A 586 82.49 39.54 -25.03
CA VAL A 586 82.67 40.51 -23.84
C VAL A 586 84.03 41.30 -23.73
N GLN A 587 84.20 42.47 -22.99
CA GLN A 587 85.45 42.87 -22.19
C GLN A 587 85.58 44.23 -21.36
N ASN A 588 86.50 44.22 -20.36
CA ASN A 588 87.38 45.27 -19.73
C ASN A 588 86.97 46.25 -18.57
N LYS A 589 87.98 46.80 -17.83
CA LYS A 589 88.01 46.66 -16.34
C LYS A 589 88.57 47.77 -15.39
N ASN A 590 89.20 48.88 -15.80
CA ASN A 590 90.13 49.61 -14.90
C ASN A 590 89.65 50.87 -14.13
N ASN A 591 88.34 51.13 -14.03
CA ASN A 591 87.78 52.34 -13.37
C ASN A 591 87.67 52.20 -11.83
N VAL A 592 88.59 51.45 -11.21
CA VAL A 592 88.22 50.40 -10.24
C VAL A 592 87.52 50.89 -8.98
N ASP A 593 88.10 51.75 -8.14
CA ASP A 593 87.67 51.86 -6.73
C ASP A 593 86.34 52.63 -6.53
N LEU A 594 86.17 53.79 -7.19
CA LEU A 594 84.89 54.52 -7.15
C LEU A 594 83.81 53.82 -7.98
N VAL A 595 84.20 53.11 -9.04
CA VAL A 595 83.30 52.19 -9.74
C VAL A 595 83.19 50.85 -9.01
N GLU A 596 83.94 50.55 -7.96
CA GLU A 596 83.73 49.41 -7.05
C GLU A 596 82.72 49.80 -5.98
N TYR A 597 82.74 51.03 -5.46
CA TYR A 597 81.65 51.52 -4.62
C TYR A 597 80.35 51.60 -5.43
N LEU A 598 80.39 52.16 -6.64
CA LEU A 598 79.23 52.22 -7.52
C LEU A 598 78.83 50.84 -8.07
N ASN A 599 79.78 49.92 -8.36
CA ASN A 599 79.48 48.51 -8.64
C ASN A 599 79.00 47.77 -7.39
N SER A 600 79.35 48.17 -6.17
CA SER A 600 78.89 47.55 -4.93
C SER A 600 77.45 47.97 -4.66
N CYS A 601 77.10 49.24 -4.89
CA CYS A 601 75.72 49.69 -4.94
C CYS A 601 74.93 49.01 -6.08
N LEU A 602 75.49 48.91 -7.30
CA LEU A 602 74.87 48.18 -8.40
C LEU A 602 74.79 46.67 -8.14
N ASN A 603 75.73 46.06 -7.43
CA ASN A 603 75.73 44.64 -7.08
C ASN A 603 74.75 44.39 -5.94
N TRP A 604 74.58 45.31 -4.99
CA TRP A 604 73.51 45.25 -3.99
C TRP A 604 72.14 45.38 -4.67
N VAL A 605 71.96 46.34 -5.58
CA VAL A 605 70.72 46.49 -6.35
C VAL A 605 70.48 45.26 -7.23
N LYS A 606 71.49 44.71 -7.93
CA LYS A 606 71.39 43.48 -8.72
C LYS A 606 71.18 42.23 -7.86
N GLN A 607 71.74 42.17 -6.65
CA GLN A 607 71.51 41.09 -5.70
C GLN A 607 70.08 41.15 -5.16
N LYS A 608 69.57 42.35 -4.85
CA LYS A 608 68.19 42.54 -4.43
C LYS A 608 67.20 42.29 -5.56
N GLN A 609 67.49 42.76 -6.77
CA GLN A 609 66.78 42.39 -7.99
C GLN A 609 66.75 40.86 -8.15
N ASN A 610 67.90 40.17 -8.07
CA ASN A 610 67.96 38.71 -8.10
C ASN A 610 67.20 38.01 -6.95
N THR A 611 66.93 38.66 -5.81
CA THR A 611 66.05 38.11 -4.75
C THR A 611 64.57 38.46 -4.91
N THR A 612 64.25 39.50 -5.67
CA THR A 612 62.86 39.85 -6.05
C THR A 612 62.43 39.03 -7.27
N ASP A 613 63.31 38.88 -8.26
CA ASP A 613 63.13 38.09 -9.49
C ASP A 613 63.16 36.57 -9.23
N ARG A 614 63.61 36.15 -8.04
CA ARG A 614 63.56 34.78 -7.51
C ARG A 614 62.80 34.72 -6.18
N PHE A 615 61.79 35.56 -6.03
CA PHE A 615 60.90 35.48 -4.89
C PHE A 615 59.84 34.41 -5.18
N ASP A 616 60.16 33.17 -4.81
CA ASP A 616 59.28 32.02 -4.96
C ASP A 616 58.11 32.16 -3.97
N LEU A 617 56.88 31.99 -4.46
CA LEU A 617 55.66 32.35 -3.74
C LEU A 617 54.99 31.11 -3.13
N GLY A 618 54.73 31.16 -1.82
CA GLY A 618 54.23 30.02 -1.06
C GLY A 618 52.88 29.48 -1.52
N SER A 619 52.74 28.16 -1.47
CA SER A 619 51.56 27.41 -1.91
C SER A 619 50.36 27.53 -0.99
N ASP A 620 50.60 27.77 0.31
CA ASP A 620 49.60 27.64 1.37
C ASP A 620 49.35 29.02 2.02
N LEU A 621 48.14 29.24 2.55
CA LEU A 621 47.78 30.51 3.21
C LEU A 621 48.80 30.93 4.31
N PRO A 622 49.29 30.04 5.21
CA PRO A 622 50.31 30.41 6.20
C PRO A 622 51.63 30.85 5.56
N SER A 623 52.09 30.20 4.48
CA SER A 623 53.29 30.64 3.76
C SER A 623 53.10 32.01 3.12
N THR A 624 51.96 32.28 2.48
CA THR A 624 51.70 33.61 1.88
C THR A 624 51.75 34.75 2.89
N ILE A 625 51.40 34.50 4.16
CA ILE A 625 51.53 35.47 5.25
C ILE A 625 53.00 35.69 5.61
N THR A 626 53.81 34.62 5.72
CA THR A 626 55.26 34.76 5.93
C THR A 626 55.98 35.39 4.74
N ASP A 627 55.42 35.29 3.54
CA ASP A 627 55.96 35.88 2.31
C ASP A 627 55.66 37.37 2.21
N ILE A 628 54.45 37.80 2.61
CA ILE A 628 54.10 39.21 2.83
C ILE A 628 55.06 39.83 3.85
N GLU A 629 55.25 39.18 5.01
CA GLU A 629 56.19 39.65 6.03
C GLU A 629 57.63 39.78 5.48
N GLN A 630 58.08 38.87 4.62
CA GLN A 630 59.39 38.94 4.00
C GLN A 630 59.49 40.08 2.97
N CYS A 631 58.44 40.29 2.16
CA CYS A 631 58.41 41.39 1.20
C CYS A 631 58.26 42.78 1.84
N GLU A 632 57.57 42.91 2.97
CA GLU A 632 57.59 44.14 3.79
C GLU A 632 59.02 44.42 4.31
N LYS A 633 59.70 43.40 4.85
CA LYS A 633 61.10 43.51 5.30
C LYS A 633 62.05 43.85 4.13
N LEU A 634 61.78 43.37 2.91
CA LEU A 634 62.52 43.74 1.70
C LEU A 634 62.21 45.16 1.22
N SER A 635 60.95 45.61 1.24
CA SER A 635 60.56 46.97 0.85
C SER A 635 61.22 48.01 1.75
N ASN A 636 61.11 47.85 3.07
CA ASN A 636 61.75 48.74 4.05
C ASN A 636 63.27 48.84 3.81
N ALA A 637 63.94 47.72 3.53
CA ALA A 637 65.37 47.69 3.23
C ALA A 637 65.75 48.29 1.85
N ILE A 638 64.80 48.41 0.91
CA ILE A 638 64.96 49.10 -0.38
C ILE A 638 64.75 50.61 -0.19
N ASP A 639 63.71 51.01 0.54
CA ASP A 639 63.42 52.43 0.81
C ASP A 639 64.55 53.07 1.67
N ASP A 640 65.08 52.36 2.67
CA ASP A 640 66.31 52.75 3.41
C ASP A 640 67.53 52.98 2.49
N PHE A 641 67.63 52.23 1.38
CA PHE A 641 68.76 52.29 0.47
C PHE A 641 68.77 53.57 -0.39
N GLU A 642 67.65 54.29 -0.52
CA GLU A 642 67.62 55.56 -1.26
C GLU A 642 68.64 56.56 -0.69
N THR A 643 68.84 56.55 0.64
CA THR A 643 69.85 57.38 1.33
C THR A 643 71.26 57.20 0.77
N LYS A 644 71.64 55.96 0.40
CA LYS A 644 72.94 55.61 -0.18
C LYS A 644 73.04 56.04 -1.64
N ILE A 645 71.93 56.05 -2.37
CA ILE A 645 71.88 56.61 -3.73
C ILE A 645 72.02 58.14 -3.68
N GLN A 646 71.48 58.81 -2.66
CA GLN A 646 71.72 60.24 -2.46
C GLN A 646 73.20 60.53 -2.10
N GLN A 647 73.87 59.67 -1.33
CA GLN A 647 75.33 59.73 -1.14
C GLN A 647 76.11 59.53 -2.45
N CYS A 648 75.71 58.56 -3.29
CA CYS A 648 76.32 58.36 -4.62
C CYS A 648 76.18 59.60 -5.52
N LYS A 649 75.04 60.31 -5.45
CA LYS A 649 74.79 61.59 -6.13
C LYS A 649 75.73 62.69 -5.59
N GLN A 650 75.96 62.77 -4.27
CA GLN A 650 76.87 63.74 -3.66
C GLN A 650 78.34 63.49 -4.07
N ASN A 651 78.76 62.22 -4.17
CA ASN A 651 80.09 61.82 -4.63
C ASN A 651 80.40 62.22 -6.09
N LYS A 652 79.42 62.68 -6.88
CA LYS A 652 79.64 63.25 -8.23
C LYS A 652 80.55 64.49 -8.21
N HIS A 653 80.61 65.22 -7.09
CA HIS A 653 81.34 66.49 -6.98
C HIS A 653 82.86 66.36 -6.83
N SER A 654 83.41 65.14 -6.70
CA SER A 654 84.85 64.89 -6.49
C SER A 654 85.58 64.20 -7.66
N ILE A 655 84.93 64.07 -8.83
CA ILE A 655 85.40 63.26 -9.97
C ILE A 655 85.89 64.14 -11.13
N SER A 656 86.93 63.68 -11.85
CA SER A 656 87.53 64.38 -12.99
C SER A 656 86.60 64.49 -14.21
N ILE A 657 86.67 65.62 -14.92
CA ILE A 657 85.79 65.99 -16.04
C ILE A 657 85.79 64.95 -17.18
N SER A 658 86.92 64.28 -17.43
CA SER A 658 87.03 63.24 -18.46
C SER A 658 86.30 61.93 -18.12
N GLU A 659 86.20 61.61 -16.83
CA GLU A 659 85.62 60.36 -16.32
C GLU A 659 84.20 60.56 -15.80
N GLN A 660 83.81 61.82 -15.54
CA GLN A 660 82.48 62.22 -15.11
C GLN A 660 81.36 61.69 -16.03
N ASN A 661 81.59 61.59 -17.35
CA ASN A 661 80.64 60.98 -18.29
C ASN A 661 80.47 59.45 -18.09
N MET A 662 81.53 58.74 -17.69
CA MET A 662 81.46 57.29 -17.40
C MET A 662 80.84 57.04 -16.04
N TYR A 663 81.14 57.89 -15.04
CA TYR A 663 80.50 57.83 -13.72
C TYR A 663 79.02 58.23 -13.80
N ASP A 664 78.65 59.27 -14.54
CA ASP A 664 77.25 59.66 -14.76
C ASP A 664 76.47 58.56 -15.49
N ARG A 665 77.09 57.86 -16.44
CA ARG A 665 76.50 56.68 -17.06
C ARG A 665 76.27 55.57 -16.04
N GLY A 666 77.27 55.20 -15.24
CA GLY A 666 77.13 54.19 -14.18
C GLY A 666 76.12 54.59 -13.09
N LEU A 667 75.99 55.89 -12.82
CA LEU A 667 75.07 56.45 -11.83
C LEU A 667 73.64 56.58 -12.37
N TYR A 668 73.47 56.80 -13.68
CA TYR A 668 72.21 56.62 -14.39
C TYR A 668 71.82 55.14 -14.44
N GLU A 669 72.75 54.22 -14.72
CA GLU A 669 72.53 52.77 -14.67
C GLU A 669 72.14 52.30 -13.25
N LEU A 670 72.75 52.85 -12.19
CA LEU A 670 72.35 52.63 -10.79
C LEU A 670 70.93 53.17 -10.50
N GLN A 671 70.59 54.37 -10.95
CA GLN A 671 69.26 54.95 -10.76
C GLN A 671 68.18 54.18 -11.54
N ALA A 672 68.47 53.77 -12.78
CA ALA A 672 67.56 52.96 -13.59
C ALA A 672 67.35 51.58 -12.97
N ALA A 673 68.41 50.93 -12.48
CA ALA A 673 68.32 49.66 -11.78
C ALA A 673 67.56 49.77 -10.45
N TYR A 674 67.75 50.86 -9.68
CA TYR A 674 66.98 51.09 -8.46
C TYR A 674 65.51 51.43 -8.73
N ALA A 675 65.21 52.23 -9.75
CA ALA A 675 63.83 52.51 -10.17
C ALA A 675 63.14 51.23 -10.67
N HIS A 676 63.87 50.37 -11.39
CA HIS A 676 63.39 49.04 -11.80
C HIS A 676 63.11 48.16 -10.58
N LEU A 677 64.05 48.04 -9.64
CA LEU A 677 63.88 47.30 -8.38
C LEU A 677 62.68 47.81 -7.55
N ASN A 678 62.54 49.13 -7.38
CA ASN A 678 61.44 49.75 -6.65
C ASN A 678 60.08 49.51 -7.36
N SER A 679 60.06 49.49 -8.70
CA SER A 679 58.88 49.08 -9.47
C SER A 679 58.59 47.58 -9.40
N SER A 680 59.62 46.75 -9.20
CA SER A 680 59.52 45.28 -9.08
C SER A 680 58.92 44.89 -7.73
N ILE A 681 59.44 45.43 -6.61
CA ILE A 681 58.91 45.15 -5.26
C ILE A 681 57.47 45.69 -5.09
N LYS A 682 57.12 46.82 -5.73
CA LYS A 682 55.75 47.34 -5.70
C LYS A 682 54.75 46.49 -6.48
N ARG A 683 55.17 45.82 -7.55
CA ARG A 683 54.36 44.79 -8.23
C ARG A 683 54.24 43.54 -7.37
N LEU A 684 55.36 43.01 -6.88
CA LEU A 684 55.38 41.83 -6.02
C LEU A 684 54.48 41.98 -4.78
N ASN A 685 54.49 43.16 -4.12
CA ASN A 685 53.58 43.47 -3.01
C ASN A 685 52.09 43.49 -3.41
N GLN A 686 51.75 44.02 -4.60
CA GLN A 686 50.38 44.01 -5.10
C GLN A 686 49.92 42.58 -5.45
N THR A 687 50.80 41.80 -6.09
CA THR A 687 50.55 40.41 -6.48
C THR A 687 50.44 39.50 -5.25
N LEU A 688 51.25 39.71 -4.21
CA LEU A 688 51.10 39.08 -2.89
C LEU A 688 49.77 39.43 -2.21
N ALA A 689 49.37 40.70 -2.25
CA ALA A 689 48.10 41.13 -1.66
C ALA A 689 46.89 40.52 -2.37
N ASP A 690 46.92 40.42 -3.70
CA ASP A 690 45.87 39.77 -4.48
C ASP A 690 45.92 38.23 -4.38
N TRP A 691 47.10 37.62 -4.22
CA TRP A 691 47.28 36.19 -3.94
C TRP A 691 46.73 35.81 -2.57
N HIS A 692 47.05 36.56 -1.52
CA HIS A 692 46.47 36.37 -0.18
C HIS A 692 44.95 36.56 -0.17
N ARG A 693 44.41 37.54 -0.92
CA ARG A 693 42.96 37.71 -1.12
C ARG A 693 42.35 36.49 -1.80
N PHE A 694 42.91 36.05 -2.92
CA PHE A 694 42.46 34.85 -3.64
C PHE A 694 42.45 33.62 -2.72
N MET A 695 43.53 33.39 -1.98
CA MET A 695 43.67 32.26 -1.06
C MET A 695 42.70 32.34 0.11
N SER A 696 42.48 33.52 0.69
CA SER A 696 41.49 33.70 1.76
C SER A 696 40.06 33.41 1.27
N TYR A 697 39.62 34.08 0.19
CA TYR A 697 38.30 33.87 -0.40
C TYR A 697 38.08 32.43 -0.88
N SER A 698 39.08 31.80 -1.48
CA SER A 698 39.00 30.41 -1.94
C SER A 698 38.85 29.42 -0.78
N ASN A 699 39.60 29.61 0.31
CA ASN A 699 39.48 28.75 1.48
C ASN A 699 38.15 28.95 2.21
N ASP A 700 37.61 30.18 2.27
CA ASP A 700 36.31 30.45 2.90
C ASP A 700 35.13 29.96 2.04
N LEU A 701 35.23 30.04 0.71
CA LEU A 701 34.30 29.38 -0.22
C LEU A 701 34.33 27.86 -0.05
N LEU A 702 35.52 27.23 0.03
CA LEU A 702 35.64 25.78 0.22
C LEU A 702 35.08 25.31 1.57
N LYS A 703 35.28 26.06 2.66
CA LYS A 703 34.63 25.80 3.96
C LYS A 703 33.10 25.90 3.85
N TRP A 704 32.59 26.96 3.20
CA TRP A 704 31.14 27.13 3.00
C TRP A 704 30.55 26.00 2.15
N ILE A 705 31.23 25.60 1.07
CA ILE A 705 30.84 24.45 0.24
C ILE A 705 30.78 23.18 1.09
N SER A 706 31.84 22.87 1.84
CA SER A 706 31.89 21.66 2.67
C SER A 706 30.78 21.62 3.73
N ASN A 707 30.48 22.76 4.36
CA ASN A 707 29.41 22.86 5.35
C ASN A 707 28.01 22.77 4.71
N ALA A 708 27.85 23.27 3.48
CA ALA A 708 26.60 23.12 2.74
C ALA A 708 26.42 21.68 2.25
N GLU A 709 27.47 21.01 1.76
CA GLU A 709 27.43 19.60 1.37
C GLU A 709 27.07 18.69 2.55
N SER A 710 27.68 18.90 3.73
CA SER A 710 27.30 18.13 4.94
C SER A 710 25.85 18.42 5.36
N ASN A 711 25.42 19.67 5.38
CA ASN A 711 24.05 20.04 5.78
C ASN A 711 22.97 19.48 4.86
N GLU A 712 23.27 19.19 3.58
CA GLU A 712 22.35 18.50 2.68
C GLU A 712 22.41 16.98 2.82
N ILE A 713 23.61 16.40 2.99
CA ILE A 713 23.82 14.95 3.19
C ILE A 713 23.23 14.47 4.51
N ASP A 714 23.29 15.28 5.57
CA ASP A 714 22.80 14.92 6.90
C ASP A 714 21.29 15.17 7.12
N ARG A 715 20.53 15.47 6.06
CA ARG A 715 19.06 15.56 6.12
C ARG A 715 18.43 14.17 6.17
N GLU A 716 17.62 13.92 7.20
CA GLU A 716 16.83 12.70 7.33
C GLU A 716 15.54 12.81 6.48
N TRP A 717 15.41 11.96 5.45
CA TRP A 717 14.30 12.00 4.48
C TRP A 717 13.05 11.20 4.90
N THR A 718 12.92 10.90 6.20
CA THR A 718 11.94 9.94 6.72
C THR A 718 10.69 10.57 7.32
N ASP A 719 10.77 11.84 7.73
CA ASP A 719 9.75 12.50 8.57
C ASP A 719 8.90 13.51 7.75
N ILE A 720 8.89 13.35 6.41
CA ILE A 720 8.32 14.31 5.44
C ILE A 720 6.80 14.10 5.22
N THR A 721 6.15 13.31 6.07
CA THR A 721 4.67 13.27 6.15
C THR A 721 4.10 14.59 6.69
N ASP A 722 4.88 15.34 7.46
CA ASP A 722 4.42 16.55 8.11
C ASP A 722 4.51 17.78 7.21
N ARG A 723 3.33 18.28 6.79
CA ARG A 723 3.15 19.54 6.02
C ARG A 723 3.90 20.74 6.61
N THR A 724 4.06 20.82 7.93
CA THR A 724 4.81 21.89 8.61
C THR A 724 6.30 21.82 8.32
N LEU A 725 6.88 20.62 8.27
CA LEU A 725 8.29 20.40 7.91
C LEU A 725 8.53 20.67 6.43
N ILE A 726 7.63 20.25 5.52
CA ILE A 726 7.74 20.57 4.08
C ILE A 726 7.87 22.08 3.84
N ASN A 727 7.03 22.89 4.49
CA ASN A 727 7.10 24.35 4.35
C ASN A 727 8.42 24.94 4.90
N GLN A 728 8.93 24.40 6.01
CA GLN A 728 10.24 24.79 6.54
C GLN A 728 11.39 24.39 5.59
N TYR A 729 11.35 23.19 5.02
CA TYR A 729 12.34 22.73 4.05
C TYR A 729 12.30 23.53 2.74
N MET A 730 11.11 23.88 2.22
CA MET A 730 10.98 24.82 1.09
C MET A 730 11.63 26.18 1.39
N GLN A 731 11.45 26.72 2.60
CA GLN A 731 12.07 27.98 2.99
C GLN A 731 13.60 27.85 3.13
N GLN A 732 14.10 26.74 3.69
CA GLN A 732 15.53 26.43 3.73
C GLN A 732 16.12 26.29 2.33
N LYS A 733 15.44 25.58 1.41
CA LYS A 733 15.83 25.42 0.01
C LYS A 733 16.01 26.78 -0.68
N LYS A 734 15.04 27.68 -0.50
CA LYS A 734 15.08 29.04 -1.07
C LYS A 734 16.21 29.88 -0.48
N ASN A 735 16.50 29.75 0.82
CA ASN A 735 17.63 30.42 1.46
C ASN A 735 18.98 29.89 0.91
N LEU A 736 19.08 28.58 0.64
CA LEU A 736 20.26 27.97 0.02
C LEU A 736 20.45 28.42 -1.43
N GLU A 737 19.37 28.50 -2.23
CA GLU A 737 19.38 29.04 -3.59
C GLU A 737 19.94 30.47 -3.63
N ILE A 738 19.40 31.36 -2.79
CA ILE A 738 19.87 32.76 -2.68
C ILE A 738 21.34 32.80 -2.24
N SER A 739 21.73 32.01 -1.25
CA SER A 739 23.12 31.95 -0.80
C SER A 739 24.07 31.41 -1.88
N LEU A 740 23.61 30.49 -2.73
CA LEU A 740 24.41 29.93 -3.82
C LEU A 740 24.56 30.93 -4.98
N GLU A 741 23.50 31.69 -5.31
CA GLU A 741 23.60 32.82 -6.25
C GLU A 741 24.60 33.88 -5.77
N ASP A 742 24.61 34.22 -4.47
CA ASP A 742 25.59 35.16 -3.92
C ASP A 742 27.02 34.61 -3.94
N ARG A 743 27.23 33.31 -3.71
CA ARG A 743 28.57 32.68 -3.82
C ARG A 743 29.05 32.48 -5.25
N LEU A 744 28.16 32.42 -6.24
CA LEU A 744 28.56 32.47 -7.65
C LEU A 744 29.16 33.85 -8.02
N LYS A 745 28.66 34.95 -7.44
CA LYS A 745 29.24 36.30 -7.60
C LYS A 745 30.63 36.42 -6.96
N ASP A 746 30.92 35.63 -5.92
CA ASP A 746 32.29 35.53 -5.36
C ASP A 746 33.25 34.79 -6.31
N CYS A 747 32.76 33.89 -7.17
CA CYS A 747 33.60 33.22 -8.16
C CYS A 747 34.08 34.18 -9.27
N GLU A 748 33.24 35.13 -9.70
CA GLU A 748 33.63 36.21 -10.63
C GLU A 748 34.77 37.08 -10.05
N ARG A 749 34.80 37.26 -8.72
CA ARG A 749 35.88 37.96 -8.00
C ARG A 749 37.18 37.14 -7.98
N LEU A 750 37.09 35.81 -7.79
CA LEU A 750 38.26 34.93 -7.90
C LEU A 750 38.83 34.90 -9.32
N GLU A 751 37.98 34.95 -10.36
CA GLU A 751 38.43 35.09 -11.74
C GLU A 751 39.15 36.44 -11.97
N TYR A 752 38.69 37.54 -11.38
CA TYR A 752 39.43 38.83 -11.42
C TYR A 752 40.83 38.71 -10.81
N PHE A 753 40.97 38.14 -9.62
CA PHE A 753 42.30 37.96 -8.98
C PHE A 753 43.19 37.01 -9.79
N THR A 754 42.64 35.94 -10.35
CA THR A 754 43.33 35.02 -11.29
C THR A 754 43.91 35.77 -12.49
N HIS A 755 43.13 36.67 -13.10
CA HIS A 755 43.59 37.51 -14.22
C HIS A 755 44.59 38.60 -13.81
N SER A 756 44.66 38.97 -12.52
CA SER A 756 45.72 39.84 -11.97
C SER A 756 47.04 39.06 -11.90
N ILE A 757 47.03 37.92 -11.21
CA ILE A 757 48.19 37.08 -10.93
C ILE A 757 48.83 36.51 -12.21
N ASN A 758 48.02 35.98 -13.14
CA ASN A 758 48.53 35.35 -14.37
C ASN A 758 49.25 36.33 -15.31
N ARG A 759 49.12 37.65 -15.11
CA ARG A 759 49.88 38.65 -15.89
C ARG A 759 51.36 38.69 -15.55
N GLU A 760 51.75 38.29 -14.34
CA GLU A 760 53.15 38.35 -13.87
C GLU A 760 53.93 37.04 -14.12
N LYS A 761 53.26 35.99 -14.64
CA LYS A 761 53.85 34.73 -15.15
C LYS A 761 54.58 33.84 -14.13
N HIS A 762 54.10 33.78 -12.89
CA HIS A 762 54.55 32.78 -11.93
C HIS A 762 53.91 31.40 -12.23
N ILE A 763 54.66 30.54 -12.94
CA ILE A 763 54.19 29.25 -13.48
C ILE A 763 53.63 28.32 -12.38
N GLU A 764 54.25 28.31 -11.21
CA GLU A 764 53.85 27.42 -10.09
C GLU A 764 52.51 27.85 -9.48
N ILE A 765 52.26 29.17 -9.40
CA ILE A 765 51.00 29.73 -8.89
C ILE A 765 49.84 29.44 -9.86
N GLU A 766 50.08 29.50 -11.17
CA GLU A 766 49.05 29.20 -12.17
C GLU A 766 48.50 27.76 -11.98
N SER A 767 49.36 26.79 -11.65
CA SER A 767 48.94 25.42 -11.33
C SER A 767 48.08 25.35 -10.06
N ILE A 768 48.45 26.09 -9.00
CA ILE A 768 47.75 26.07 -7.71
C ILE A 768 46.40 26.79 -7.83
N VAL A 769 46.33 27.92 -8.54
CA VAL A 769 45.10 28.63 -8.88
C VAL A 769 44.14 27.72 -9.66
N GLN A 770 44.64 26.99 -10.66
CA GLN A 770 43.83 26.01 -11.39
C GLN A 770 43.32 24.89 -10.48
N GLU A 771 44.12 24.38 -9.54
CA GLU A 771 43.69 23.35 -8.59
C GLU A 771 42.59 23.86 -7.65
N TYR A 772 42.73 25.06 -7.07
CA TYR A 772 41.71 25.68 -6.22
C TYR A 772 40.41 25.97 -6.98
N MET A 773 40.51 26.57 -8.18
CA MET A 773 39.34 26.86 -9.01
C MET A 773 38.61 25.58 -9.47
N ASN A 774 39.35 24.50 -9.77
CA ASN A 774 38.76 23.20 -10.07
C ASN A 774 38.05 22.59 -8.85
N LYS A 775 38.66 22.64 -7.65
CA LYS A 775 38.01 22.19 -6.40
C LYS A 775 36.71 22.95 -6.13
N ILE A 776 36.72 24.28 -6.29
CA ILE A 776 35.54 25.13 -6.10
C ILE A 776 34.45 24.81 -7.14
N ARG A 777 34.79 24.73 -8.43
CA ARG A 777 33.82 24.39 -9.50
C ARG A 777 33.17 23.03 -9.26
N VAL A 778 33.97 21.99 -9.00
CA VAL A 778 33.47 20.63 -8.74
C VAL A 778 32.66 20.54 -7.44
N GLY A 779 32.92 21.39 -6.44
CA GLY A 779 32.09 21.53 -5.24
C GLY A 779 30.75 22.22 -5.50
N LEU A 780 30.75 23.33 -6.26
CA LEU A 780 29.53 24.04 -6.63
C LEU A 780 28.62 23.21 -7.54
N ASP A 781 29.18 22.43 -8.46
CA ASP A 781 28.38 21.55 -9.34
C ASP A 781 27.83 20.33 -8.58
N ARG A 782 28.51 19.85 -7.52
CA ARG A 782 27.93 18.90 -6.56
C ARG A 782 26.79 19.52 -5.75
N LEU A 783 26.93 20.75 -5.25
CA LEU A 783 25.85 21.44 -4.54
C LEU A 783 24.62 21.70 -5.41
N LYS A 784 24.79 22.13 -6.68
CA LYS A 784 23.68 22.24 -7.65
C LYS A 784 23.00 20.89 -7.88
N SER A 785 23.77 19.80 -7.87
CA SER A 785 23.24 18.44 -8.01
C SER A 785 22.45 18.02 -6.77
N LEU A 786 22.97 18.23 -5.56
CA LEU A 786 22.25 17.98 -4.31
C LEU A 786 20.96 18.81 -4.23
N LEU A 787 21.00 20.09 -4.64
CA LEU A 787 19.82 20.95 -4.74
C LEU A 787 18.79 20.41 -5.76
N PHE A 788 19.22 19.87 -6.90
CA PHE A 788 18.31 19.22 -7.86
C PHE A 788 17.67 17.95 -7.26
N CYS A 789 18.45 17.13 -6.55
CA CYS A 789 17.96 15.99 -5.79
C CYS A 789 16.93 16.42 -4.70
N PHE A 790 17.20 17.48 -3.93
CA PHE A 790 16.29 18.09 -2.94
C PHE A 790 14.97 18.56 -3.58
N ASN A 791 15.02 19.25 -4.74
CA ASN A 791 13.82 19.67 -5.46
C ASN A 791 12.90 18.49 -5.84
N ILE A 792 13.49 17.34 -6.21
CA ILE A 792 12.71 16.14 -6.54
C ILE A 792 12.05 15.54 -5.28
N HIS A 793 12.78 15.44 -4.16
CA HIS A 793 12.21 14.89 -2.93
C HIS A 793 11.10 15.77 -2.33
N LEU A 794 11.24 17.09 -2.37
CA LEU A 794 10.14 18.01 -1.99
C LEU A 794 8.91 17.79 -2.87
N LYS A 795 9.08 17.74 -4.20
CA LYS A 795 7.97 17.51 -5.13
C LYS A 795 7.31 16.13 -4.91
N ASN A 796 8.09 15.09 -4.67
CA ASN A 796 7.58 13.76 -4.32
C ASN A 796 6.76 13.78 -3.02
N ALA A 797 7.18 14.58 -2.02
CA ALA A 797 6.45 14.74 -0.76
C ALA A 797 5.17 15.59 -0.89
N GLU A 798 5.16 16.59 -1.76
CA GLU A 798 3.94 17.32 -2.13
C GLU A 798 2.93 16.38 -2.84
N GLU A 799 3.38 15.62 -3.84
CA GLU A 799 2.55 14.65 -4.57
C GLU A 799 2.01 13.53 -3.67
N TYR A 800 2.83 13.04 -2.72
CA TYR A 800 2.42 12.03 -1.73
C TYR A 800 1.29 12.53 -0.83
N ASN A 801 1.46 13.72 -0.23
CA ASN A 801 0.47 14.27 0.69
C ASN A 801 -0.81 14.70 -0.04
N GLN A 802 -0.71 15.32 -1.23
CA GLN A 802 -1.86 15.68 -2.05
C GLN A 802 -2.73 14.46 -2.41
N PHE A 803 -2.11 13.29 -2.66
CA PHE A 803 -2.87 12.06 -2.88
C PHE A 803 -3.63 11.61 -1.64
N PHE A 804 -3.01 11.63 -0.46
CA PHE A 804 -3.70 11.21 0.77
C PHE A 804 -4.80 12.20 1.19
N ASP A 805 -4.64 13.50 0.92
CA ASP A 805 -5.71 14.49 1.02
C ASP A 805 -6.93 14.14 0.15
N GLN A 806 -6.69 13.68 -1.08
CA GLN A 806 -7.77 13.26 -1.99
C GLN A 806 -8.40 11.92 -1.56
N VAL A 807 -7.61 10.96 -1.06
CA VAL A 807 -8.10 9.70 -0.45
C VAL A 807 -9.04 9.98 0.73
N ASP A 808 -8.65 10.88 1.63
CA ASP A 808 -9.48 11.21 2.80
C ASP A 808 -10.69 12.09 2.43
N THR A 809 -10.57 12.91 1.36
CA THR A 809 -11.72 13.62 0.78
C THR A 809 -12.77 12.66 0.20
N ILE A 810 -12.35 11.66 -0.58
CA ILE A 810 -13.26 10.61 -1.10
C ILE A 810 -13.93 9.86 0.05
N ARG A 811 -13.20 9.47 1.10
CA ARG A 811 -13.80 8.78 2.26
C ARG A 811 -14.83 9.66 2.97
N TYR A 812 -14.64 10.98 3.03
CA TYR A 812 -15.64 11.90 3.54
C TYR A 812 -16.89 11.97 2.64
N GLU A 813 -16.73 12.00 1.32
CA GLU A 813 -17.87 11.95 0.38
C GLU A 813 -18.64 10.61 0.47
N ILE A 814 -17.95 9.48 0.60
CA ILE A 814 -18.54 8.15 0.82
C ILE A 814 -19.35 8.12 2.13
N ASN A 815 -18.81 8.63 3.24
CA ASN A 815 -19.53 8.67 4.52
C ASN A 815 -20.78 9.56 4.45
N ASN A 816 -20.71 10.70 3.77
CA ASN A 816 -21.85 11.58 3.53
C ASN A 816 -22.94 10.88 2.68
N VAL A 817 -22.56 10.13 1.64
CA VAL A 817 -23.51 9.31 0.86
C VAL A 817 -24.13 8.20 1.73
N ASN A 818 -23.36 7.55 2.60
CA ASN A 818 -23.88 6.55 3.53
C ASN A 818 -24.87 7.16 4.54
N GLU A 819 -24.61 8.34 5.11
CA GLU A 819 -25.57 9.05 5.98
C GLU A 819 -26.88 9.39 5.24
N ILE A 820 -26.80 9.77 3.96
CA ILE A 820 -27.98 10.00 3.11
C ILE A 820 -28.75 8.69 2.88
N LEU A 821 -28.07 7.59 2.54
CA LEU A 821 -28.73 6.29 2.34
C LEU A 821 -29.36 5.75 3.63
N CYS A 822 -28.71 5.89 4.79
CA CYS A 822 -29.29 5.53 6.08
C CYS A 822 -30.51 6.40 6.43
N THR A 823 -30.50 7.70 6.13
CA THR A 823 -31.67 8.55 6.37
C THR A 823 -32.84 8.23 5.41
N CYS A 824 -32.57 7.88 4.15
CA CYS A 824 -33.59 7.34 3.24
C CYS A 824 -34.12 5.97 3.70
N MET A 825 -33.26 5.07 4.18
CA MET A 825 -33.67 3.75 4.69
C MET A 825 -34.55 3.89 5.94
N ASN A 826 -34.27 4.86 6.83
CA ASN A 826 -35.18 5.19 7.91
C ASN A 826 -36.54 5.70 7.42
N GLN A 827 -36.62 6.48 6.34
CA GLN A 827 -37.90 6.94 5.79
C GLN A 827 -38.72 5.77 5.23
N ILE A 828 -38.10 4.87 4.45
CA ILE A 828 -38.73 3.63 3.96
C ILE A 828 -39.31 2.80 5.12
N ASN A 829 -38.57 2.65 6.22
CA ASN A 829 -38.99 1.83 7.36
C ASN A 829 -40.08 2.46 8.25
N ASN A 830 -40.41 3.76 8.09
CA ASN A 830 -41.32 4.49 8.98
C ASN A 830 -42.64 4.95 8.30
N ASP A 831 -42.69 5.10 6.98
CA ASP A 831 -43.87 5.62 6.27
C ASP A 831 -44.88 4.52 5.87
N GLU A 832 -46.10 4.59 6.41
CA GLU A 832 -47.22 3.75 5.96
C GLU A 832 -47.73 4.17 4.57
N HIS A 833 -47.17 3.57 3.52
CA HIS A 833 -47.84 3.33 2.22
C HIS A 833 -48.32 4.58 1.43
N HIS A 834 -47.71 5.75 1.62
CA HIS A 834 -48.14 6.97 0.93
C HIS A 834 -47.40 7.20 -0.42
N PRO A 835 -48.08 7.38 -1.57
CA PRO A 835 -47.41 7.49 -2.88
C PRO A 835 -46.41 8.63 -3.05
N TYR A 836 -46.47 9.65 -2.19
CA TYR A 836 -45.59 10.82 -2.24
C TYR A 836 -44.22 10.60 -1.57
N SER A 837 -44.05 9.58 -0.73
CA SER A 837 -42.72 9.28 -0.16
C SER A 837 -41.82 8.58 -1.18
N ILE A 838 -42.36 7.66 -1.97
CA ILE A 838 -41.65 6.96 -3.06
C ILE A 838 -41.04 7.96 -4.06
N ASP A 839 -41.82 8.95 -4.50
CA ASP A 839 -41.37 9.99 -5.45
C ASP A 839 -40.32 10.95 -4.84
N LEU A 840 -40.19 10.98 -3.52
CA LEU A 840 -39.15 11.70 -2.78
C LEU A 840 -37.87 10.85 -2.64
N ILE A 841 -38.03 9.59 -2.23
CA ILE A 841 -36.94 8.63 -2.04
C ILE A 841 -36.24 8.34 -3.37
N GLN A 842 -37.00 8.22 -4.47
CA GLN A 842 -36.45 8.04 -5.81
C GLN A 842 -35.46 9.17 -6.18
N ARG A 843 -35.80 10.42 -5.86
CA ARG A 843 -34.92 11.58 -6.09
C ARG A 843 -33.69 11.56 -5.20
N CYS A 844 -33.81 11.10 -3.96
CA CYS A 844 -32.65 10.91 -3.09
C CYS A 844 -31.71 9.82 -3.63
N ILE A 845 -32.25 8.77 -4.26
CA ILE A 845 -31.45 7.73 -4.94
C ILE A 845 -30.80 8.30 -6.21
N ASP A 846 -31.51 9.11 -7.00
CA ASP A 846 -30.92 9.82 -8.16
C ASP A 846 -29.78 10.76 -7.73
N ASP A 847 -29.97 11.57 -6.69
CA ASP A 847 -28.94 12.43 -6.09
C ASP A 847 -27.73 11.61 -5.57
N VAL A 848 -27.98 10.44 -4.98
CA VAL A 848 -26.91 9.53 -4.56
C VAL A 848 -26.21 8.91 -5.78
N MET A 849 -26.90 8.48 -6.82
CA MET A 849 -26.28 7.93 -8.04
C MET A 849 -25.37 8.97 -8.71
N ILE A 850 -25.77 10.25 -8.74
CA ILE A 850 -24.94 11.36 -9.24
C ILE A 850 -23.67 11.52 -8.38
N LYS A 851 -23.80 11.52 -7.05
CA LYS A 851 -22.64 11.57 -6.13
C LYS A 851 -21.73 10.35 -6.27
N LYS A 852 -22.31 9.15 -6.40
CA LYS A 852 -21.59 7.89 -6.58
C LYS A 852 -20.74 7.91 -7.85
N ALA A 853 -21.31 8.37 -8.97
CA ALA A 853 -20.59 8.51 -10.24
C ALA A 853 -19.44 9.52 -10.16
N SER A 854 -19.60 10.62 -9.41
CA SER A 854 -18.51 11.56 -9.11
C SER A 854 -17.38 10.88 -8.31
N ILE A 855 -17.73 10.10 -7.28
CA ILE A 855 -16.73 9.38 -6.46
C ILE A 855 -16.02 8.28 -7.27
N GLU A 856 -16.74 7.53 -8.11
CA GLU A 856 -16.15 6.53 -9.02
C GLU A 856 -15.16 7.18 -10.01
N GLN A 857 -15.49 8.34 -10.58
CA GLN A 857 -14.58 9.11 -11.44
C GLN A 857 -13.33 9.60 -10.69
N GLN A 858 -13.48 10.07 -9.45
CA GLN A 858 -12.35 10.45 -8.60
C GLN A 858 -11.49 9.23 -8.23
N TYR A 859 -12.10 8.08 -7.95
CA TYR A 859 -11.41 6.82 -7.65
C TYR A 859 -10.59 6.33 -8.85
N GLU A 860 -11.11 6.36 -10.08
CA GLU A 860 -10.35 6.02 -11.29
C GLU A 860 -9.11 6.94 -11.44
N HIS A 861 -9.26 8.24 -11.19
CA HIS A 861 -8.15 9.18 -11.22
C HIS A 861 -7.07 8.84 -10.17
N LEU A 862 -7.46 8.55 -8.93
CA LEU A 862 -6.53 8.12 -7.89
C LEU A 862 -5.88 6.77 -8.18
N HIS A 863 -6.61 5.82 -8.77
CA HIS A 863 -6.07 4.52 -9.16
C HIS A 863 -4.98 4.66 -10.22
N HIS A 864 -5.12 5.59 -11.17
CA HIS A 864 -4.04 5.96 -12.09
C HIS A 864 -2.86 6.65 -11.39
N LEU A 865 -3.11 7.62 -10.49
CA LEU A 865 -2.04 8.31 -9.76
C LEU A 865 -1.23 7.37 -8.85
N CYS A 866 -1.87 6.42 -8.18
CA CYS A 866 -1.24 5.45 -7.29
C CYS A 866 -0.12 4.64 -7.97
N GLN A 867 -0.23 4.39 -9.28
CA GLN A 867 0.81 3.68 -10.04
C GLN A 867 2.11 4.49 -10.17
N MET A 868 2.03 5.83 -10.06
CA MET A 868 3.16 6.75 -10.18
C MET A 868 3.72 7.19 -8.81
N ILE A 869 2.93 7.06 -7.72
CA ILE A 869 3.30 7.56 -6.39
C ILE A 869 4.40 6.72 -5.75
N LYS A 870 5.47 7.40 -5.35
CA LYS A 870 6.67 6.82 -4.76
C LYS A 870 6.50 6.65 -3.24
N PRO A 871 7.08 5.61 -2.63
CA PRO A 871 7.07 5.49 -1.17
C PRO A 871 8.07 6.48 -0.53
N LEU A 872 7.72 7.01 0.64
CA LEU A 872 8.60 7.88 1.46
C LEU A 872 8.99 7.21 2.80
N ASP A 873 8.06 6.51 3.45
CA ASP A 873 8.28 5.78 4.70
C ASP A 873 9.34 4.66 4.57
N ILE A 874 10.60 4.95 4.90
CA ILE A 874 11.70 3.97 4.89
C ILE A 874 11.73 3.15 6.19
N HIS A 875 11.57 3.78 7.35
CA HIS A 875 11.79 3.16 8.67
C HIS A 875 10.91 1.94 8.99
N GLN A 876 9.76 1.79 8.33
CA GLN A 876 8.88 0.63 8.50
C GLN A 876 9.20 -0.55 7.55
N ARG A 877 10.06 -0.35 6.53
CA ARG A 877 10.05 -1.17 5.29
C ARG A 877 11.37 -1.89 5.03
N LYS A 878 11.63 -2.99 5.76
CA LYS A 878 12.81 -3.89 5.61
C LYS A 878 12.99 -4.56 4.22
N ASN A 879 12.15 -4.26 3.23
CA ASN A 879 12.05 -4.97 1.95
C ASN A 879 12.12 -4.02 0.73
N ILE A 880 12.65 -2.81 0.87
CA ILE A 880 12.91 -1.92 -0.26
C ILE A 880 14.11 -2.48 -1.04
N LYS A 881 13.89 -2.95 -2.27
CA LYS A 881 14.93 -3.65 -3.06
C LYS A 881 15.68 -2.76 -4.05
N ASN A 882 15.01 -1.82 -4.69
CA ASN A 882 15.52 -1.08 -5.85
C ASN A 882 15.30 0.43 -5.68
N ALA A 883 16.27 1.22 -6.16
CA ALA A 883 16.19 2.68 -6.28
C ALA A 883 16.80 3.17 -7.61
N ILE A 884 16.55 4.44 -7.95
CA ILE A 884 17.09 5.14 -9.13
C ILE A 884 18.01 6.28 -8.66
N VAL A 885 19.15 6.45 -9.33
CA VAL A 885 20.12 7.52 -9.03
C VAL A 885 19.70 8.84 -9.70
N LEU A 886 19.34 9.84 -8.89
CA LEU A 886 18.85 11.14 -9.37
C LEU A 886 19.95 12.06 -9.94
N CYS A 887 21.14 11.98 -9.37
CA CYS A 887 22.24 12.92 -9.55
C CYS A 887 23.55 12.14 -9.74
N SER A 888 24.38 12.50 -10.72
CA SER A 888 25.69 11.85 -10.91
C SER A 888 26.63 12.28 -9.79
N TYR A 889 27.06 11.32 -8.96
CA TYR A 889 27.83 11.59 -7.75
C TYR A 889 29.19 10.90 -7.82
N ASN A 890 30.24 11.71 -7.60
CA ASN A 890 31.63 11.30 -7.58
C ASN A 890 32.22 11.76 -6.25
N PHE A 891 32.39 10.83 -5.30
CA PHE A 891 32.99 11.11 -3.99
C PHE A 891 34.02 10.01 -3.66
N GLU A 892 35.21 10.43 -3.22
CA GLU A 892 36.41 9.60 -3.03
C GLU A 892 36.77 8.72 -4.24
N GLN A 893 36.16 7.53 -4.36
CA GLN A 893 36.40 6.54 -5.42
C GLN A 893 35.10 6.02 -6.06
N ILE A 894 33.94 6.42 -5.55
CA ILE A 894 32.63 5.93 -6.01
C ILE A 894 32.13 6.88 -7.09
N THR A 895 32.01 6.38 -8.33
CA THR A 895 31.38 7.09 -9.45
C THR A 895 30.05 6.44 -9.82
N ILE A 896 28.98 7.23 -9.82
CA ILE A 896 27.61 6.77 -10.09
C ILE A 896 26.97 7.66 -11.15
N MET A 897 26.39 7.06 -12.19
CA MET A 897 25.76 7.81 -13.28
C MET A 897 24.29 8.08 -13.00
N LYS A 898 23.83 9.27 -13.40
CA LYS A 898 22.41 9.66 -13.32
C LYS A 898 21.55 8.69 -14.15
N GLY A 899 20.48 8.18 -13.53
CA GLY A 899 19.55 7.23 -14.15
C GLY A 899 19.93 5.75 -14.00
N GLU A 900 21.03 5.41 -13.32
CA GLU A 900 21.31 4.02 -12.97
C GLU A 900 20.27 3.48 -11.97
N THR A 901 19.86 2.23 -12.16
CA THR A 901 19.07 1.46 -11.18
C THR A 901 20.01 0.67 -10.28
N VAL A 902 19.81 0.79 -8.98
CA VAL A 902 20.69 0.24 -7.95
C VAL A 902 19.89 -0.53 -6.91
N ASN A 903 20.49 -1.56 -6.32
CA ASN A 903 19.83 -2.40 -5.32
C ASN A 903 20.25 -1.98 -3.91
N ILE A 904 19.31 -1.91 -2.98
CA ILE A 904 19.56 -1.54 -1.57
C ILE A 904 19.72 -2.83 -0.75
N ASP A 905 20.86 -2.96 -0.05
CA ASP A 905 21.14 -4.05 0.89
C ASP A 905 20.81 -3.66 2.34
N ASP A 906 21.10 -2.42 2.72
CA ASP A 906 20.85 -1.90 4.07
C ASP A 906 20.44 -0.43 4.05
N CYS A 907 19.28 -0.14 4.64
CA CYS A 907 18.71 1.19 4.86
C CYS A 907 18.57 1.52 6.36
N SER A 908 19.27 0.82 7.25
CA SER A 908 19.22 1.02 8.72
C SER A 908 19.76 2.37 9.21
N ASN A 909 20.37 3.16 8.33
CA ASN A 909 20.90 4.49 8.60
C ASN A 909 20.18 5.51 7.69
N SER A 910 19.65 6.58 8.27
CA SER A 910 18.85 7.61 7.59
C SER A 910 19.61 8.32 6.46
N ASN A 911 20.87 8.68 6.69
CA ASN A 911 21.65 9.56 5.81
C ASN A 911 22.45 8.78 4.75
N TRP A 912 22.82 7.52 5.01
CA TRP A 912 23.74 6.75 4.16
C TRP A 912 23.36 5.28 4.05
N TRP A 913 22.94 4.85 2.86
CA TRP A 913 22.51 3.46 2.58
C TRP A 913 23.63 2.62 1.99
N LEU A 914 23.57 1.30 2.23
CA LEU A 914 24.44 0.31 1.58
C LEU A 914 23.75 -0.19 0.30
N VAL A 915 24.46 -0.07 -0.81
CA VAL A 915 23.90 -0.26 -2.15
C VAL A 915 24.84 -1.10 -3.01
N HIS A 916 24.31 -2.11 -3.70
CA HIS A 916 25.08 -2.93 -4.63
C HIS A 916 24.66 -2.68 -6.10
N ARG A 917 25.65 -2.63 -7.00
CA ARG A 917 25.43 -2.72 -8.45
C ARG A 917 25.43 -4.19 -8.87
N ARG A 918 24.95 -4.49 -10.08
CA ARG A 918 24.78 -5.88 -10.57
C ARG A 918 26.07 -6.71 -10.65
N ASN A 919 27.26 -6.09 -10.67
CA ASN A 919 28.58 -6.74 -10.78
C ASN A 919 29.65 -6.14 -9.84
N ASP A 920 29.33 -5.15 -9.00
CA ASP A 920 30.32 -4.43 -8.15
C ASP A 920 30.09 -4.67 -6.66
N ALA A 921 31.14 -4.43 -5.86
CA ALA A 921 31.09 -4.46 -4.41
C ALA A 921 30.10 -3.44 -3.80
N ASN A 922 29.64 -3.73 -2.59
CA ASN A 922 28.69 -2.91 -1.85
C ASN A 922 29.30 -1.54 -1.52
N ASN A 923 28.68 -0.48 -2.04
CA ASN A 923 29.10 0.90 -1.86
C ASN A 923 28.14 1.63 -0.93
N ARG A 924 28.66 2.60 -0.16
CA ARG A 924 27.84 3.42 0.74
C ARG A 924 27.52 4.75 0.05
N ILE A 925 26.24 5.09 -0.07
CA ILE A 925 25.75 6.22 -0.88
C ILE A 925 24.82 7.10 -0.02
N PRO A 926 24.87 8.44 -0.12
CA PRO A 926 23.91 9.31 0.55
C PRO A 926 22.47 9.02 0.11
N SER A 927 21.54 8.88 1.05
CA SER A 927 20.13 8.58 0.77
C SER A 927 19.47 9.65 -0.11
N VAL A 928 19.86 10.91 0.08
CA VAL A 928 19.46 12.10 -0.70
C VAL A 928 19.55 11.92 -2.23
N ILE A 929 20.46 11.07 -2.71
CA ILE A 929 20.77 10.90 -4.13
C ILE A 929 19.92 9.79 -4.79
N LEU A 930 19.20 9.01 -3.97
CA LEU A 930 18.43 7.85 -4.38
C LEU A 930 16.93 8.14 -4.35
N GLU A 931 16.23 7.82 -5.43
CA GLU A 931 14.79 7.88 -5.55
C GLU A 931 14.18 6.47 -5.50
N LEU A 932 13.14 6.29 -4.68
CA LEU A 932 12.46 5.01 -4.56
C LEU A 932 11.46 4.79 -5.72
N ILE A 933 11.44 3.56 -6.24
CA ILE A 933 10.64 3.20 -7.40
C ILE A 933 9.16 3.02 -6.99
N PRO A 934 8.18 3.58 -7.73
CA PRO A 934 6.75 3.38 -7.46
C PRO A 934 6.27 1.98 -7.86
N PRO A 935 5.09 1.51 -7.40
CA PRO A 935 4.11 2.22 -6.56
C PRO A 935 4.36 2.07 -5.05
N SER A 936 3.88 3.03 -4.25
CA SER A 936 3.85 2.92 -2.80
C SER A 936 2.81 1.88 -2.34
N PRO A 937 3.19 0.83 -1.58
CA PRO A 937 2.25 -0.21 -1.14
C PRO A 937 1.16 0.33 -0.19
N GLU A 938 1.42 1.43 0.53
CA GLU A 938 0.42 2.06 1.39
C GLU A 938 -0.68 2.79 0.61
N ALA A 939 -0.30 3.46 -0.49
CA ALA A 939 -1.27 4.10 -1.39
C ALA A 939 -2.22 3.05 -2.00
N TYR A 940 -1.65 1.91 -2.42
CA TYR A 940 -2.42 0.77 -2.91
C TYR A 940 -3.35 0.20 -1.82
N LEU A 941 -2.87 0.01 -0.59
CA LEU A 941 -3.70 -0.48 0.51
C LEU A 941 -4.87 0.46 0.85
N LYS A 942 -4.68 1.79 0.92
CA LYS A 942 -5.79 2.72 1.21
C LYS A 942 -6.81 2.78 0.07
N LEU A 943 -6.38 2.63 -1.20
CA LEU A 943 -7.30 2.49 -2.34
C LEU A 943 -8.04 1.16 -2.37
N ASP A 944 -7.40 0.06 -1.96
CA ASP A 944 -8.05 -1.24 -1.80
C ASP A 944 -9.05 -1.24 -0.63
N THR A 945 -8.93 -0.32 0.34
CA THR A 945 -9.99 -0.04 1.33
C THR A 945 -11.13 0.78 0.72
N ILE A 946 -10.85 1.91 0.05
CA ILE A 946 -11.88 2.74 -0.61
C ILE A 946 -12.69 1.92 -1.63
N ARG A 947 -12.02 1.01 -2.36
CA ARG A 947 -12.69 0.09 -3.28
C ARG A 947 -13.75 -0.77 -2.56
N LYS A 948 -13.45 -1.27 -1.37
CA LYS A 948 -14.40 -2.08 -0.57
C LYS A 948 -15.51 -1.21 0.01
N GLU A 949 -15.18 -0.01 0.49
CA GLU A 949 -16.17 1.00 0.90
C GLU A 949 -17.16 1.32 -0.25
N LEU A 950 -16.71 1.34 -1.51
CA LEU A 950 -17.56 1.48 -2.70
C LEU A 950 -18.31 0.19 -3.09
N GLU A 951 -17.70 -0.99 -2.97
CA GLU A 951 -18.39 -2.28 -3.20
C GLU A 951 -19.51 -2.52 -2.16
N GLU A 952 -19.32 -2.10 -0.90
CA GLU A 952 -20.34 -2.10 0.16
C GLU A 952 -21.46 -1.08 -0.11
N LEU A 953 -21.12 0.15 -0.51
CA LEU A 953 -22.10 1.19 -0.88
C LEU A 953 -22.96 0.75 -2.10
N ASN A 954 -22.35 0.07 -3.08
CA ASN A 954 -23.05 -0.53 -4.21
C ASN A 954 -24.06 -1.61 -3.77
N GLN A 955 -23.70 -2.46 -2.80
CA GLN A 955 -24.63 -3.45 -2.24
C GLN A 955 -25.78 -2.77 -1.48
N PHE A 956 -25.51 -1.71 -0.71
CA PHE A 956 -26.55 -1.02 0.05
C PHE A 956 -27.56 -0.28 -0.87
N LEU A 957 -27.08 0.31 -1.97
CA LEU A 957 -27.94 0.84 -3.03
C LEU A 957 -28.80 -0.25 -3.69
N PHE A 958 -28.24 -1.43 -3.96
CA PHE A 958 -28.98 -2.55 -4.52
C PHE A 958 -30.08 -3.02 -3.56
N ASP A 959 -29.77 -3.19 -2.27
CA ASP A 959 -30.71 -3.62 -1.24
C ASP A 959 -31.88 -2.63 -1.09
N ILE A 960 -31.61 -1.32 -1.13
CA ILE A 960 -32.64 -0.26 -1.10
C ILE A 960 -33.53 -0.29 -2.36
N ASN A 961 -32.95 -0.45 -3.54
CA ASN A 961 -33.72 -0.57 -4.80
C ASN A 961 -34.63 -1.81 -4.79
N VAL A 962 -34.15 -2.94 -4.27
CA VAL A 962 -34.96 -4.17 -4.11
C VAL A 962 -36.12 -3.95 -3.14
N CYS A 963 -35.93 -3.21 -2.04
CA CYS A 963 -37.02 -2.83 -1.14
C CYS A 963 -38.08 -1.98 -1.85
N LEU A 964 -37.68 -0.95 -2.59
CA LEU A 964 -38.62 -0.07 -3.31
C LEU A 964 -39.40 -0.79 -4.41
N ILE A 965 -38.74 -1.65 -5.19
CA ILE A 965 -39.41 -2.49 -6.20
C ILE A 965 -40.44 -3.41 -5.53
N LYS A 966 -40.07 -4.03 -4.39
CA LYS A 966 -40.98 -4.87 -3.61
C LYS A 966 -42.18 -4.08 -3.08
N ASP A 967 -42.00 -2.86 -2.59
CA ASP A 967 -43.09 -2.10 -1.96
C ASP A 967 -44.01 -1.42 -3.00
N ASP A 968 -43.49 -1.03 -4.16
CA ASP A 968 -44.31 -0.64 -5.33
C ASP A 968 -45.12 -1.84 -5.87
N LEU A 969 -44.53 -3.04 -5.95
CA LEU A 969 -45.26 -4.27 -6.25
C LEU A 969 -46.32 -4.57 -5.18
N GLN A 970 -46.02 -4.39 -3.90
CA GLN A 970 -46.97 -4.57 -2.79
C GLN A 970 -48.16 -3.60 -2.92
N LEU A 971 -47.91 -2.33 -3.24
CA LEU A 971 -48.95 -1.31 -3.48
C LEU A 971 -49.79 -1.63 -4.72
N LYS A 972 -49.18 -2.12 -5.81
CA LYS A 972 -49.88 -2.57 -7.02
C LYS A 972 -50.76 -3.80 -6.73
N ILE A 973 -50.26 -4.75 -5.95
CA ILE A 973 -51.04 -5.93 -5.49
C ILE A 973 -52.19 -5.51 -4.59
N ASN A 974 -51.98 -4.62 -3.62
CA ASN A 974 -53.05 -4.13 -2.74
C ASN A 974 -54.16 -3.43 -3.54
N ARG A 975 -53.81 -2.57 -4.52
CA ARG A 975 -54.78 -1.94 -5.44
C ARG A 975 -55.55 -2.95 -6.31
N LEU A 976 -54.95 -4.09 -6.65
CA LEU A 976 -55.63 -5.19 -7.36
C LEU A 976 -56.51 -6.05 -6.43
N LEU A 977 -56.19 -6.12 -5.14
CA LEU A 977 -57.02 -6.79 -4.12
C LEU A 977 -58.23 -5.93 -3.70
N GLU A 978 -58.13 -4.60 -3.81
CA GLU A 978 -59.25 -3.66 -3.67
C GLU A 978 -60.27 -3.76 -4.83
N TRP A 979 -59.97 -4.49 -5.92
CA TRP A 979 -60.90 -4.69 -7.03
C TRP A 979 -61.99 -5.70 -6.67
N ASP A 980 -63.08 -5.17 -6.10
CA ASP A 980 -64.35 -5.85 -5.88
C ASP A 980 -64.75 -6.71 -7.09
N ILE A 981 -64.63 -8.03 -6.93
CA ILE A 981 -64.78 -9.05 -7.99
C ILE A 981 -66.14 -8.92 -8.70
N ASN A 982 -67.17 -8.43 -8.00
CA ASN A 982 -68.51 -8.22 -8.55
C ASN A 982 -68.60 -7.04 -9.54
N LYS A 983 -67.61 -6.15 -9.56
CA LYS A 983 -67.49 -5.07 -10.57
C LYS A 983 -66.66 -5.46 -11.80
N VAL A 984 -65.90 -6.56 -11.73
CA VAL A 984 -65.01 -7.01 -12.82
C VAL A 984 -65.80 -7.59 -14.01
N SER A 985 -67.11 -7.83 -13.86
CA SER A 985 -68.01 -8.34 -14.91
C SER A 985 -68.23 -7.38 -16.11
N TYR A 986 -67.50 -6.26 -16.20
CA TYR A 986 -67.62 -5.25 -17.25
C TYR A 986 -66.29 -4.70 -17.77
N VAL A 987 -65.19 -5.47 -17.63
CA VAL A 987 -63.89 -5.15 -18.27
C VAL A 987 -63.55 -6.24 -19.29
N ASP A 988 -63.36 -5.85 -20.55
CA ASP A 988 -63.02 -6.77 -21.64
C ASP A 988 -61.64 -7.42 -21.43
N ILE A 989 -61.60 -8.76 -21.52
CA ILE A 989 -60.37 -9.57 -21.35
C ILE A 989 -59.56 -9.60 -22.66
N SER A 990 -59.39 -8.44 -23.29
CA SER A 990 -58.81 -8.27 -24.64
C SER A 990 -57.53 -7.43 -24.69
N SER A 991 -57.00 -7.02 -23.51
CA SER A 991 -55.99 -5.97 -23.40
C SER A 991 -54.77 -6.37 -22.55
N ASN A 992 -53.89 -7.23 -23.11
CA ASN A 992 -52.42 -7.35 -23.02
C ASN A 992 -51.58 -6.95 -21.77
N LEU A 993 -52.16 -6.50 -20.65
CA LEU A 993 -51.43 -5.86 -19.54
C LEU A 993 -50.62 -6.81 -18.66
N ILE A 994 -50.92 -8.12 -18.66
CA ILE A 994 -50.23 -9.12 -17.82
C ILE A 994 -48.99 -9.70 -18.53
N LEU A 995 -48.95 -9.70 -19.88
CA LEU A 995 -47.83 -10.26 -20.64
C LEU A 995 -46.73 -9.23 -20.98
N LEU A 996 -47.07 -7.95 -21.10
CA LEU A 996 -46.09 -6.90 -21.45
C LEU A 996 -45.15 -6.47 -20.30
N TYR A 997 -45.33 -7.02 -19.09
CA TYR A 997 -44.53 -6.66 -17.89
C TYR A 997 -43.51 -7.72 -17.46
N LEU A 998 -43.32 -8.79 -18.25
CA LEU A 998 -42.33 -9.85 -18.01
C LEU A 998 -41.17 -9.89 -19.03
N ASP A 999 -41.24 -9.09 -20.10
CA ASP A 999 -40.28 -9.13 -21.23
C ASP A 999 -39.13 -8.09 -21.13
N ASN A 1000 -39.09 -7.24 -20.09
CA ASN A 1000 -38.21 -6.05 -20.05
C ASN A 1000 -37.04 -6.09 -19.03
N ASP A 1001 -36.99 -7.06 -18.11
CA ASP A 1001 -35.91 -7.19 -17.12
C ASP A 1001 -35.48 -8.67 -16.93
N ILE A 1002 -34.54 -9.11 -17.78
CA ILE A 1002 -33.76 -10.38 -17.68
C ILE A 1002 -32.32 -10.11 -18.12
#